data_AF-A0A5N9AHS1-F1
#
_entry.id   AF-A0A5N9AHS1-F1
#
_cell.length_a   1.000
_cell.length_b   1.000
_cell.length_c   1.000
_cell.angle_alpha   90.00
_cell.angle_beta   90.00
_cell.angle_gamma   90.00
#
_symmetry.space_group_name_H-M   'P 1'
#
loop_
_entity.id
_entity.type
_entity.pdbx_description
1 polymer ?
#
loop_
_entity_poly.entity_id
_entity_poly.type
_entity_poly.pdbx_seq_one_letter_code
_entity_poly.pdbx_strand_id
1 'polypeptide(L)'
;MSYPSYQEEFRTFPSELVDSFNGSREFAQTNMNEQQFGEWVDTGLTIARRAGRSWEAARDYFKVSPSVLRILPQNYFLQWAQLGSEIAVESPIVASAYFKVAAQAVKSIRHWDVAEWAQIGKKLQDGDRRSTVLATRFFEVSGDLLSVLSFSEFRHLISLVDDLAQVSADQATAFLEQSRSVLPSLRDDTRACLSLISTLVKTDSSQVTESLEVVGYVLHRIARVERARFLALTGRIVEDGVHAPSFIGLGSYSMNQVDEYLHAQVITYAESLARIKPLATIDFLQGVPNVLRKVSIDQLEAWYNEGISIIEDNDGAGSAFFRGESAHSEQVLEKLSVGVELSRVKEVMRMYCRALTNINVEISQPPEGNRQAKGWVSLENDIAEDALVFLPMISDKFDDKDANFDWFKVVATHQVAHLEFRSFLFSLTAPSPLYVNQRADLISEYSDILNLDYSENEVSGDEESGDEVSESPIPDIQKFFALFEDVQLVRDIFTAAEDLRLDRRVVIEYQGIRNSYWNVQKQALSERPEIEEMPAKEAMVELLIRFSLQHGEELMVPEQYMEVASALWAIVRPLTSRKATVEDTAEATILAYKLISNVRNQDMESEEWQDWGLEHLDQQDGGYGEDDQGEEKQEDFQSMVEQVLQSMPDGDQMEGEERPYSSPAPVDYRSEFKPEMIQLLSLLRESKRQRGTAGGEQMSNEDMEQMLTNAENLSMSVAEGEVDRTGVFVTDAVEEIGGKGAPEGAVKPVSYPYDPVFDQEDQGGPLELKDPQSFLYDEWDYRMSDYRLRWCLLREKDMGEGDAGFYGITLENYSNLANQIRRQFELVAPQGFRKTRRQQDGDDLDFDAVIEAVIDRKSGLTPSDKLYNLRNKVQRDVAVAFLMDMSASTAEAIDETRRLADEWDAPDDPLEYMFWLRSRRGEGVRRSYKRIVDLEKESLVLLIHAIETIGDTYGIYGFSGYGRENVDFYVIKDLNEMLSDKVKRRLDKVAPLQATRMGPAIRHAIAKLERQEARTKFFFLISDGRPQDRGYSREGVEKEYAIHDTKVALTEARRKGITPFCLTVDKEGHDYLREMCQDMGYEVLNDIHSLPERLPQLYRNLTV
;
A
#
# COMPACT_ATOMS: atom_id res chain seq x y z
N MET A 1 31.28 0.19 80.39
CA MET A 1 32.59 -0.43 80.69
C MET A 1 33.70 0.54 80.30
N SER A 2 34.90 0.45 80.90
CA SER A 2 36.03 1.31 80.49
C SER A 2 36.63 0.83 79.16
N TYR A 3 37.10 1.77 78.32
CA TYR A 3 37.69 1.52 77.00
C TYR A 3 38.72 0.37 76.92
N PRO A 4 39.62 0.14 77.91
CA PRO A 4 40.53 -1.00 77.92
C PRO A 4 39.83 -2.36 77.90
N SER A 5 38.63 -2.46 78.50
CA SER A 5 37.83 -3.68 78.57
C SER A 5 37.29 -4.12 77.22
N TYR A 6 36.92 -3.16 76.35
CA TYR A 6 36.42 -3.48 75.01
C TYR A 6 37.56 -3.92 74.07
N GLN A 7 38.77 -3.36 74.21
CA GLN A 7 39.92 -3.76 73.40
C GLN A 7 40.36 -5.21 73.61
N GLU A 8 40.28 -5.73 74.83
CA GLU A 8 40.58 -7.15 75.09
C GLU A 8 39.56 -8.08 74.43
N GLU A 9 38.30 -7.68 74.39
CA GLU A 9 37.24 -8.46 73.75
C GLU A 9 37.34 -8.48 72.23
N PHE A 10 37.62 -7.34 71.60
CA PHE A 10 37.78 -7.26 70.14
C PHE A 10 38.98 -8.04 69.61
N ARG A 11 40.01 -8.31 70.44
CA ARG A 11 41.17 -9.15 70.07
C ARG A 11 40.82 -10.61 69.81
N THR A 12 39.63 -11.06 70.22
CA THR A 12 39.15 -12.43 69.98
C THR A 12 38.52 -12.62 68.60
N PHE A 13 38.36 -11.54 67.82
CA PHE A 13 37.76 -11.52 66.49
C PHE A 13 38.78 -11.20 65.38
N PRO A 14 38.47 -11.46 64.09
CA PRO A 14 39.36 -11.14 62.97
C PRO A 14 39.76 -9.66 62.89
N SER A 15 40.97 -9.38 62.40
CA SER A 15 41.53 -8.01 62.35
C SER A 15 40.66 -7.03 61.57
N GLU A 16 39.96 -7.47 60.52
CA GLU A 16 39.07 -6.62 59.71
C GLU A 16 37.94 -5.93 60.51
N LEU A 17 37.38 -6.63 61.51
CA LEU A 17 36.36 -6.08 62.40
C LEU A 17 36.97 -5.00 63.31
N VAL A 18 38.15 -5.31 63.85
CA VAL A 18 38.89 -4.42 64.76
C VAL A 18 39.31 -3.14 64.04
N ASP A 19 39.74 -3.25 62.79
CA ASP A 19 40.12 -2.12 61.95
C ASP A 19 38.91 -1.21 61.64
N SER A 20 37.75 -1.81 61.31
CA SER A 20 36.51 -1.07 61.04
C SER A 20 35.96 -0.35 62.27
N PHE A 21 36.07 -0.97 63.45
CA PHE A 21 35.74 -0.35 64.73
C PHE A 21 36.67 0.83 65.04
N ASN A 22 37.99 0.63 64.96
CA ASN A 22 38.98 1.67 65.23
C ASN A 22 38.85 2.86 64.26
N GLY A 23 38.62 2.61 62.98
CA GLY A 23 38.41 3.65 61.97
C GLY A 23 37.16 4.51 62.18
N SER A 24 36.15 3.97 62.88
CA SER A 24 34.86 4.65 63.13
C SER A 24 34.75 5.22 64.55
N ARG A 25 35.66 4.81 65.45
CA ARG A 25 35.64 5.13 66.88
C ARG A 25 35.76 6.62 67.17
N GLU A 26 36.76 7.29 66.60
CA GLU A 26 37.01 8.71 66.89
C GLU A 26 35.81 9.58 66.50
N PHE A 27 35.17 9.24 65.37
CA PHE A 27 33.96 9.89 64.93
C PHE A 27 32.78 9.64 65.87
N ALA A 28 32.57 8.39 66.32
CA ALA A 28 31.50 8.05 67.25
C ALA A 28 31.69 8.70 68.63
N GLN A 29 32.91 8.73 69.17
CA GLN A 29 33.23 9.36 70.47
C GLN A 29 33.00 10.88 70.47
N THR A 30 33.15 11.52 69.32
CA THR A 30 32.96 12.97 69.19
C THR A 30 31.49 13.35 69.06
N ASN A 31 30.64 12.44 68.56
CA ASN A 31 29.23 12.72 68.23
C ASN A 31 28.21 11.99 69.12
N MET A 32 28.64 11.17 70.08
CA MET A 32 27.79 10.43 71.02
C MET A 32 28.19 10.72 72.48
N ASN A 33 27.23 10.66 73.40
CA ASN A 33 27.54 10.69 74.83
C ASN A 33 28.07 9.32 75.32
N GLU A 34 28.61 9.26 76.53
CA GLU A 34 29.28 8.06 77.06
C GLU A 34 28.35 6.82 77.14
N GLN A 35 27.06 7.03 77.44
CA GLN A 35 26.07 5.96 77.48
C GLN A 35 25.75 5.43 76.07
N GLN A 36 25.53 6.33 75.11
CA GLN A 36 25.23 6.01 73.71
C GLN A 36 26.41 5.36 73.00
N PHE A 37 27.62 5.84 73.27
CA PHE A 37 28.84 5.20 72.78
C PHE A 37 28.93 3.77 73.31
N GLY A 38 28.62 3.55 74.60
CA GLY A 38 28.48 2.22 75.18
C GLY A 38 27.46 1.34 74.45
N GLU A 39 26.24 1.83 74.23
CA GLU A 39 25.17 1.12 73.51
C GLU A 39 25.55 0.79 72.05
N TRP A 40 26.26 1.70 71.36
CA TRP A 40 26.75 1.49 70.00
C TRP A 40 27.79 0.37 69.93
N VAL A 41 28.75 0.34 70.87
CA VAL A 41 29.77 -0.73 70.96
C VAL A 41 29.16 -2.05 71.38
N ASP A 42 28.28 -2.04 72.38
CA ASP A 42 27.61 -3.24 72.89
C ASP A 42 26.72 -3.88 71.82
N THR A 43 26.05 -3.08 70.98
CA THR A 43 25.26 -3.59 69.84
C THR A 43 26.14 -4.30 68.81
N GLY A 44 27.28 -3.70 68.42
CA GLY A 44 28.19 -4.34 67.47
C GLY A 44 28.87 -5.60 68.01
N LEU A 45 29.22 -5.64 69.30
CA LEU A 45 29.70 -6.85 69.97
C LEU A 45 28.62 -7.93 70.06
N THR A 46 27.37 -7.54 70.31
CA THR A 46 26.23 -8.47 70.34
C THR A 46 26.03 -9.14 68.98
N ILE A 47 26.23 -8.42 67.87
CA ILE A 47 26.19 -8.97 66.51
C ILE A 47 27.37 -9.93 66.30
N ALA A 48 28.59 -9.55 66.69
CA ALA A 48 29.80 -10.34 66.47
C ALA A 48 29.84 -11.68 67.24
N ARG A 49 29.28 -11.75 68.46
CA ARG A 49 29.39 -12.91 69.37
C ARG A 49 28.55 -14.14 68.99
N ARG A 50 27.59 -14.05 68.07
CA ARG A 50 26.52 -15.08 67.93
C ARG A 50 26.85 -16.30 67.05
N ALA A 51 27.61 -16.15 65.95
CA ALA A 51 27.95 -17.27 65.05
C ALA A 51 29.29 -17.06 64.31
N GLY A 52 29.84 -18.13 63.72
CA GLY A 52 31.20 -18.15 63.13
C GLY A 52 31.48 -17.18 61.97
N ARG A 53 30.45 -16.54 61.39
CA ARG A 53 30.57 -15.49 60.37
C ARG A 53 29.81 -14.18 60.69
N SER A 54 29.23 -14.04 61.89
CA SER A 54 28.47 -12.82 62.25
C SER A 54 29.33 -11.57 62.42
N TRP A 55 30.64 -11.74 62.54
CA TRP A 55 31.60 -10.65 62.59
C TRP A 55 31.62 -9.82 61.28
N GLU A 56 31.21 -10.38 60.14
CA GLU A 56 31.10 -9.64 58.86
C GLU A 56 30.00 -8.57 58.92
N ALA A 57 28.83 -8.89 59.48
CA ALA A 57 27.75 -7.93 59.68
C ALA A 57 28.14 -6.84 60.71
N ALA A 58 28.85 -7.23 61.78
CA ALA A 58 29.37 -6.29 62.77
C ALA A 58 30.42 -5.34 62.16
N ARG A 59 31.26 -5.84 61.24
CA ARG A 59 32.25 -5.03 60.50
C ARG A 59 31.55 -3.97 59.67
N ASP A 60 30.54 -4.37 58.91
CA ASP A 60 29.78 -3.47 58.04
C ASP A 60 28.96 -2.45 58.84
N TYR A 61 28.38 -2.85 59.98
CA TYR A 61 27.74 -1.94 60.94
C TYR A 61 28.69 -0.84 61.42
N PHE A 62 29.89 -1.20 61.91
CA PHE A 62 30.84 -0.21 62.40
C PHE A 62 31.32 0.71 61.27
N LYS A 63 31.64 0.15 60.10
CA LYS A 63 32.10 0.90 58.93
C LYS A 63 31.07 1.94 58.43
N VAL A 64 29.78 1.60 58.45
CA VAL A 64 28.71 2.46 57.90
C VAL A 64 28.13 3.42 58.96
N SER A 65 28.26 3.10 60.25
CA SER A 65 27.76 3.91 61.37
C SER A 65 28.10 5.41 61.28
N PRO A 66 29.35 5.85 60.97
CA PRO A 66 29.66 7.27 60.82
C PRO A 66 28.83 7.99 59.76
N SER A 67 28.51 7.31 58.66
CA SER A 67 27.75 7.88 57.56
C SER A 67 26.27 8.01 57.89
N VAL A 68 25.70 7.00 58.56
CA VAL A 68 24.28 6.99 58.96
C VAL A 68 24.03 7.96 60.13
N LEU A 69 24.96 8.07 61.08
CA LEU A 69 24.88 9.00 62.22
C LEU A 69 24.85 10.48 61.79
N ARG A 70 25.44 10.81 60.62
CA ARG A 70 25.37 12.16 60.04
C ARG A 70 23.99 12.52 59.49
N ILE A 71 23.15 11.52 59.20
CA ILE A 71 21.88 11.70 58.51
C ILE A 71 20.71 11.51 59.49
N LEU A 72 20.75 10.48 60.34
CA LEU A 72 19.66 10.18 61.25
C LEU A 72 19.73 10.96 62.56
N PRO A 73 18.60 11.48 63.04
CA PRO A 73 18.49 11.92 64.43
C PRO A 73 18.76 10.74 65.36
N GLN A 74 19.34 11.05 66.52
CA GLN A 74 19.97 10.08 67.40
C GLN A 74 19.07 8.92 67.86
N ASN A 75 17.77 9.19 68.10
CA ASN A 75 16.81 8.15 68.49
C ASN A 75 16.56 7.13 67.36
N TYR A 76 16.51 7.60 66.10
CA TYR A 76 16.32 6.73 64.94
C TYR A 76 17.61 5.99 64.57
N PHE A 77 18.79 6.55 64.88
CA PHE A 77 20.07 5.84 64.72
C PHE A 77 20.17 4.62 65.64
N LEU A 78 19.80 4.76 66.92
CA LEU A 78 19.79 3.63 67.86
C LEU A 78 18.75 2.58 67.45
N GLN A 79 17.56 3.03 67.00
CA GLN A 79 16.54 2.14 66.46
C GLN A 79 17.03 1.38 65.21
N TRP A 80 17.72 2.04 64.29
CA TRP A 80 18.34 1.43 63.10
C TRP A 80 19.37 0.34 63.49
N ALA A 81 20.22 0.64 64.48
CA ALA A 81 21.23 -0.29 64.99
C ALA A 81 20.59 -1.51 65.66
N GLN A 82 19.53 -1.30 66.45
CA GLN A 82 18.78 -2.37 67.10
C GLN A 82 18.07 -3.28 66.08
N LEU A 83 17.43 -2.70 65.05
CA LEU A 83 16.78 -3.47 63.99
C LEU A 83 17.78 -4.30 63.18
N GLY A 84 18.96 -3.75 62.87
CA GLY A 84 20.02 -4.52 62.22
C GLY A 84 20.58 -5.64 63.10
N SER A 85 20.63 -5.42 64.43
CA SER A 85 20.98 -6.47 65.40
C SER A 85 19.93 -7.59 65.44
N GLU A 86 18.64 -7.25 65.39
CA GLU A 86 17.54 -8.23 65.28
C GLU A 86 17.64 -9.06 63.99
N ILE A 87 17.85 -8.43 62.83
CA ILE A 87 18.05 -9.14 61.56
C ILE A 87 19.27 -10.06 61.63
N ALA A 88 20.36 -9.61 62.28
CA ALA A 88 21.57 -10.40 62.47
C ALA A 88 21.37 -11.63 63.36
N VAL A 89 20.34 -11.65 64.22
CA VAL A 89 19.96 -12.84 65.01
C VAL A 89 19.48 -13.95 64.09
N GLU A 90 18.73 -13.59 63.04
CA GLU A 90 18.10 -14.53 62.13
C GLU A 90 19.04 -14.91 60.98
N SER A 91 19.70 -13.92 60.35
CA SER A 91 20.70 -14.16 59.30
C SER A 91 21.79 -13.08 59.28
N PRO A 92 23.07 -13.45 59.52
CA PRO A 92 24.17 -12.51 59.42
C PRO A 92 24.41 -11.95 58.01
N ILE A 93 24.05 -12.70 56.97
CA ILE A 93 24.25 -12.30 55.57
C ILE A 93 23.30 -11.16 55.20
N VAL A 94 22.03 -11.30 55.59
CA VAL A 94 20.98 -10.28 55.36
C VAL A 94 21.30 -9.00 56.15
N ALA A 95 21.78 -9.14 57.40
CA ALA A 95 22.20 -8.00 58.20
C ALA A 95 23.40 -7.25 57.59
N SER A 96 24.38 -7.96 57.03
CA SER A 96 25.48 -7.34 56.28
C SER A 96 24.96 -6.52 55.08
N ALA A 97 24.02 -7.05 54.31
CA ALA A 97 23.40 -6.33 53.18
C ALA A 97 22.63 -5.07 53.64
N TYR A 98 21.82 -5.19 54.71
CA TYR A 98 21.13 -4.07 55.35
C TYR A 98 22.09 -2.95 55.76
N PHE A 99 23.17 -3.28 56.46
CA PHE A 99 24.14 -2.28 56.91
C PHE A 99 24.89 -1.62 55.75
N LYS A 100 25.27 -2.37 54.70
CA LYS A 100 25.97 -1.81 53.53
C LYS A 100 25.16 -0.74 52.81
N VAL A 101 23.86 -0.96 52.63
CA VAL A 101 22.98 -0.05 51.87
C VAL A 101 22.37 1.05 52.73
N ALA A 102 22.39 0.92 54.06
CA ALA A 102 21.80 1.88 55.00
C ALA A 102 22.18 3.34 54.73
N ALA A 103 23.45 3.66 54.45
CA ALA A 103 23.86 5.04 54.19
C ALA A 103 23.30 5.63 52.88
N GLN A 104 22.92 4.80 51.91
CA GLN A 104 22.26 5.23 50.68
C GLN A 104 20.75 5.31 50.88
N ALA A 105 20.11 4.24 51.40
CA ALA A 105 18.66 4.17 51.60
C ALA A 105 18.16 5.30 52.51
N VAL A 106 18.86 5.55 53.63
CA VAL A 106 18.48 6.55 54.63
C VAL A 106 18.60 8.00 54.13
N LYS A 107 19.36 8.26 53.05
CA LYS A 107 19.37 9.58 52.40
C LYS A 107 18.08 9.84 51.62
N SER A 108 17.44 8.78 51.13
CA SER A 108 16.30 8.86 50.22
C SER A 108 14.95 8.73 50.92
N ILE A 109 14.91 8.18 52.14
CA ILE A 109 13.67 8.00 52.93
C ILE A 109 13.61 8.92 54.14
N ARG A 110 12.39 9.16 54.65
CA ARG A 110 12.20 9.96 55.87
C ARG A 110 12.67 9.15 57.08
N HIS A 111 13.13 9.84 58.12
CA HIS A 111 13.71 9.19 59.29
C HIS A 111 12.73 8.24 60.03
N TRP A 112 11.41 8.46 59.96
CA TRP A 112 10.41 7.55 60.55
C TRP A 112 10.13 6.30 59.69
N ASP A 113 10.42 6.34 58.39
CA ASP A 113 10.20 5.22 57.45
C ASP A 113 11.32 4.16 57.51
N VAL A 114 12.47 4.50 58.12
CA VAL A 114 13.62 3.60 58.28
C VAL A 114 13.27 2.33 59.05
N ALA A 115 12.43 2.48 60.08
CA ALA A 115 11.98 1.35 60.87
C ALA A 115 11.11 0.40 60.04
N GLU A 116 10.21 0.95 59.22
CA GLU A 116 9.36 0.18 58.32
C GLU A 116 10.18 -0.52 57.23
N TRP A 117 11.14 0.17 56.61
CA TRP A 117 12.06 -0.43 55.62
C TRP A 117 12.80 -1.64 56.17
N ALA A 118 13.34 -1.55 57.39
CA ALA A 118 14.02 -2.67 58.03
C ALA A 118 13.06 -3.83 58.37
N GLN A 119 11.85 -3.51 58.85
CA GLN A 119 10.83 -4.52 59.17
C GLN A 119 10.31 -5.25 57.93
N ILE A 120 10.20 -4.56 56.79
CA ILE A 120 9.83 -5.17 55.51
C ILE A 120 10.87 -6.21 55.09
N GLY A 121 12.16 -5.87 55.11
CA GLY A 121 13.22 -6.83 54.78
C GLY A 121 13.33 -8.00 55.75
N LYS A 122 13.00 -7.77 57.03
CA LYS A 122 12.86 -8.83 58.04
C LYS A 122 11.65 -9.74 57.75
N LYS A 123 10.51 -9.17 57.34
CA LYS A 123 9.29 -9.94 57.00
C LYS A 123 9.52 -10.88 55.81
N LEU A 124 10.27 -10.43 54.80
CA LEU A 124 10.64 -11.25 53.64
C LEU A 124 11.51 -12.47 54.00
N GLN A 125 12.04 -12.53 55.22
CA GLN A 125 12.92 -13.58 55.72
C GLN A 125 12.12 -14.61 56.57
N ASP A 126 11.36 -15.49 55.92
CA ASP A 126 10.53 -16.50 56.63
C ASP A 126 11.25 -17.84 56.90
N GLY A 127 12.46 -17.81 57.47
CA GLY A 127 13.17 -18.99 57.99
C GLY A 127 13.74 -20.03 56.98
N ASP A 128 13.30 -20.04 55.72
CA ASP A 128 13.83 -20.91 54.65
C ASP A 128 15.11 -20.35 53.96
N ARG A 129 15.94 -21.21 53.39
CA ARG A 129 17.20 -20.81 52.71
C ARG A 129 16.94 -19.92 51.48
N ARG A 130 15.77 -20.06 50.83
CA ARG A 130 15.35 -19.24 49.68
C ARG A 130 14.88 -17.84 50.09
N SER A 131 14.21 -17.70 51.23
CA SER A 131 13.79 -16.38 51.74
C SER A 131 14.99 -15.53 52.18
N THR A 132 16.10 -16.15 52.59
CA THR A 132 17.37 -15.46 52.88
C THR A 132 17.99 -14.80 51.64
N VAL A 133 17.91 -15.42 50.46
CA VAL A 133 18.46 -14.87 49.20
C VAL A 133 17.63 -13.66 48.75
N LEU A 134 16.30 -13.79 48.77
CA LEU A 134 15.37 -12.71 48.44
C LEU A 134 15.55 -11.49 49.37
N ALA A 135 15.61 -11.71 50.69
CA ALA A 135 15.84 -10.63 51.66
C ALA A 135 17.22 -9.95 51.48
N THR A 136 18.26 -10.71 51.12
CA THR A 136 19.58 -10.14 50.79
C THR A 136 19.48 -9.25 49.56
N ARG A 137 18.86 -9.74 48.48
CA ARG A 137 18.66 -8.97 47.24
C ARG A 137 17.78 -7.73 47.44
N PHE A 138 16.72 -7.83 48.25
CA PHE A 138 15.89 -6.71 48.68
C PHE A 138 16.74 -5.55 49.21
N PHE A 139 17.62 -5.82 50.18
CA PHE A 139 18.46 -4.77 50.74
C PHE A 139 19.45 -4.22 49.72
N GLU A 140 20.11 -5.06 48.92
CA GLU A 140 21.05 -4.63 47.87
C GLU A 140 20.42 -3.70 46.83
N VAL A 141 19.18 -3.96 46.44
CA VAL A 141 18.47 -3.19 45.40
C VAL A 141 17.72 -1.97 45.99
N SER A 142 17.34 -2.01 47.26
CA SER A 142 16.52 -0.98 47.90
C SER A 142 17.12 0.43 47.83
N GLY A 143 18.44 0.57 47.90
CA GLY A 143 19.12 1.87 47.85
C GLY A 143 18.92 2.60 46.52
N ASP A 144 18.91 1.85 45.41
CA ASP A 144 18.72 2.39 44.07
C ASP A 144 17.23 2.69 43.83
N LEU A 145 16.34 1.78 44.20
CA LEU A 145 14.89 1.97 44.05
C LEU A 145 14.35 3.14 44.88
N LEU A 146 14.78 3.28 46.13
CA LEU A 146 14.37 4.38 47.01
C LEU A 146 14.88 5.74 46.54
N SER A 147 15.92 5.79 45.68
CA SER A 147 16.40 7.04 45.09
C SER A 147 15.49 7.58 43.98
N VAL A 148 14.61 6.73 43.44
CA VAL A 148 13.72 7.04 42.31
C VAL A 148 12.25 7.05 42.74
N LEU A 149 11.85 6.09 43.59
CA LEU A 149 10.46 5.87 43.99
C LEU A 149 10.08 6.67 45.23
N SER A 150 8.82 7.11 45.30
CA SER A 150 8.25 7.55 46.58
C SER A 150 8.14 6.36 47.55
N PHE A 151 8.19 6.62 48.86
CA PHE A 151 8.08 5.54 49.86
C PHE A 151 6.75 4.76 49.74
N SER A 152 5.67 5.41 49.29
CA SER A 152 4.40 4.74 48.99
C SER A 152 4.47 3.80 47.78
N GLU A 153 5.14 4.20 46.70
CA GLU A 153 5.35 3.34 45.52
C GLU A 153 6.28 2.18 45.85
N PHE A 154 7.34 2.46 46.62
CA PHE A 154 8.23 1.42 47.14
C PHE A 154 7.45 0.42 47.99
N ARG A 155 6.59 0.87 48.91
CA ARG A 155 5.74 -0.01 49.71
C ARG A 155 4.83 -0.88 48.84
N HIS A 156 4.24 -0.32 47.78
CA HIS A 156 3.42 -1.07 46.85
C HIS A 156 4.25 -2.14 46.10
N LEU A 157 5.41 -1.77 45.57
CA LEU A 157 6.35 -2.70 44.92
C LEU A 157 6.68 -3.88 45.84
N ILE A 158 7.02 -3.61 47.10
CA ILE A 158 7.42 -4.69 48.01
C ILE A 158 6.23 -5.55 48.44
N SER A 159 5.02 -4.99 48.52
CA SER A 159 3.82 -5.82 48.66
C SER A 159 3.70 -6.83 47.52
N LEU A 160 3.98 -6.41 46.28
CA LEU A 160 3.94 -7.30 45.11
C LEU A 160 5.07 -8.34 45.14
N VAL A 161 6.27 -7.96 45.61
CA VAL A 161 7.38 -8.91 45.85
C VAL A 161 6.99 -9.95 46.89
N ASP A 162 6.32 -9.56 47.98
CA ASP A 162 5.83 -10.46 49.02
C ASP A 162 4.77 -11.42 48.47
N ASP A 163 3.82 -10.91 47.68
CA ASP A 163 2.79 -11.71 47.01
C ASP A 163 3.40 -12.74 46.04
N LEU A 164 4.40 -12.32 45.24
CA LEU A 164 5.13 -13.21 44.34
C LEU A 164 5.98 -14.24 45.09
N ALA A 165 6.56 -13.86 46.22
CA ALA A 165 7.40 -14.76 47.02
C ALA A 165 6.61 -15.94 47.61
N GLN A 166 5.30 -15.76 47.85
CA GLN A 166 4.40 -16.86 48.24
C GLN A 166 4.25 -17.92 47.13
N VAL A 167 4.39 -17.53 45.86
CA VAL A 167 4.33 -18.44 44.71
C VAL A 167 5.72 -19.00 44.38
N SER A 168 6.70 -18.12 44.18
CA SER A 168 8.07 -18.48 43.83
C SER A 168 9.07 -17.39 44.26
N ALA A 169 10.01 -17.76 45.14
CA ALA A 169 11.09 -16.88 45.56
C ALA A 169 12.03 -16.48 44.40
N ASP A 170 12.18 -17.34 43.38
CA ASP A 170 13.02 -17.07 42.21
C ASP A 170 12.35 -16.01 41.31
N GLN A 171 11.02 -16.10 41.10
CA GLN A 171 10.25 -15.08 40.37
C GLN A 171 10.27 -13.73 41.09
N ALA A 172 10.08 -13.73 42.41
CA ALA A 172 10.15 -12.51 43.24
C ALA A 172 11.53 -11.84 43.17
N THR A 173 12.61 -12.64 43.14
CA THR A 173 13.98 -12.13 43.00
C THR A 173 14.22 -11.53 41.62
N ALA A 174 13.82 -12.24 40.55
CA ALA A 174 13.93 -11.74 39.18
C ALA A 174 13.13 -10.45 38.96
N PHE A 175 11.89 -10.40 39.46
CA PHE A 175 11.05 -9.20 39.40
C PHE A 175 11.70 -8.00 40.10
N LEU A 176 12.32 -8.21 41.26
CA LEU A 176 13.02 -7.16 41.99
C LEU A 176 14.26 -6.65 41.24
N GLU A 177 15.04 -7.55 40.63
CA GLU A 177 16.20 -7.17 39.80
C GLU A 177 15.77 -6.40 38.56
N GLN A 178 14.70 -6.82 37.88
CA GLN A 178 14.17 -6.12 36.72
C GLN A 178 13.52 -4.77 37.08
N SER A 179 12.92 -4.67 38.26
CA SER A 179 12.38 -3.40 38.78
C SER A 179 13.47 -2.35 38.96
N ARG A 180 14.68 -2.77 39.34
CA ARG A 180 15.84 -1.86 39.46
C ARG A 180 16.25 -1.24 38.13
N SER A 181 16.14 -1.98 37.03
CA SER A 181 16.55 -1.51 35.71
C SER A 181 15.44 -0.69 35.03
N VAL A 182 14.18 -1.12 35.13
CA VAL A 182 13.07 -0.53 34.37
C VAL A 182 12.40 0.65 35.07
N LEU A 183 12.09 0.58 36.37
CA LEU A 183 11.30 1.64 37.01
C LEU A 183 11.92 3.05 36.94
N PRO A 184 13.27 3.22 36.96
CA PRO A 184 13.90 4.53 36.76
C PRO A 184 13.60 5.20 35.42
N SER A 185 13.29 4.44 34.35
CA SER A 185 12.97 5.01 33.04
C SER A 185 11.52 5.50 32.93
N LEU A 186 10.60 4.97 33.75
CA LEU A 186 9.16 5.22 33.65
C LEU A 186 8.70 6.56 34.27
N ARG A 187 9.42 7.08 35.28
CA ARG A 187 9.11 8.34 35.97
C ARG A 187 7.63 8.47 36.39
N ASP A 188 6.82 9.23 35.65
CA ASP A 188 5.40 9.48 35.98
C ASP A 188 4.52 8.23 35.75
N ASP A 189 4.95 7.32 34.88
CA ASP A 189 4.19 6.12 34.48
C ASP A 189 4.33 4.97 35.51
N THR A 190 5.20 5.13 36.52
CA THR A 190 5.50 4.09 37.51
C THR A 190 4.27 3.59 38.27
N ARG A 191 3.33 4.48 38.64
CA ARG A 191 2.11 4.05 39.34
C ARG A 191 1.19 3.19 38.47
N ALA A 192 1.03 3.56 37.21
CA ALA A 192 0.23 2.80 36.26
C ALA A 192 0.86 1.42 36.00
N CYS A 193 2.18 1.37 35.85
CA CYS A 193 2.94 0.13 35.72
C CYS A 193 2.77 -0.78 36.95
N LEU A 194 2.94 -0.26 38.17
CA LEU A 194 2.71 -1.03 39.40
C LEU A 194 1.26 -1.52 39.54
N SER A 195 0.28 -0.75 39.06
CA SER A 195 -1.12 -1.18 39.03
C SER A 195 -1.32 -2.36 38.07
N LEU A 196 -0.73 -2.32 36.87
CA LEU A 196 -0.77 -3.44 35.92
C LEU A 196 -0.13 -4.70 36.52
N ILE A 197 1.03 -4.55 37.17
CA ILE A 197 1.70 -5.67 37.83
C ILE A 197 0.84 -6.24 38.96
N SER A 198 0.14 -5.40 39.73
CA SER A 198 -0.80 -5.88 40.76
C SER A 198 -1.91 -6.74 40.19
N THR A 199 -2.40 -6.44 38.99
CA THR A 199 -3.37 -7.29 38.29
C THR A 199 -2.72 -8.60 37.84
N LEU A 200 -1.54 -8.55 37.21
CA LEU A 200 -0.82 -9.74 36.75
C LEU A 200 -0.47 -10.71 37.88
N VAL A 201 -0.02 -10.22 39.03
CA VAL A 201 0.29 -11.08 40.19
C VAL A 201 -0.95 -11.88 40.65
N LYS A 202 -2.16 -11.34 40.47
CA LYS A 202 -3.42 -12.00 40.83
C LYS A 202 -3.92 -12.97 39.76
N THR A 203 -3.68 -12.66 38.48
CA THR A 203 -4.17 -13.45 37.35
C THR A 203 -3.15 -14.51 36.90
N ASP A 204 -1.94 -14.07 36.52
CA ASP A 204 -0.84 -14.93 36.07
C ASP A 204 0.53 -14.33 36.44
N SER A 205 1.11 -14.87 37.52
CA SER A 205 2.40 -14.40 38.04
C SER A 205 3.58 -14.70 37.13
N SER A 206 3.45 -15.60 36.14
CA SER A 206 4.54 -15.96 35.24
C SER A 206 4.91 -14.84 34.26
N GLN A 207 3.93 -14.02 33.88
CA GLN A 207 4.07 -12.95 32.88
C GLN A 207 4.64 -11.65 33.46
N VAL A 208 4.80 -11.54 34.78
CA VAL A 208 5.16 -10.28 35.47
C VAL A 208 6.52 -9.75 35.04
N THR A 209 7.56 -10.59 35.05
CA THR A 209 8.93 -10.16 34.73
C THR A 209 9.06 -9.77 33.27
N GLU A 210 8.49 -10.57 32.36
CA GLU A 210 8.49 -10.29 30.91
C GLU A 210 7.68 -9.03 30.58
N SER A 211 6.51 -8.84 31.20
CA SER A 211 5.69 -7.64 30.99
C SER A 211 6.42 -6.38 31.42
N LEU A 212 7.10 -6.41 32.57
CA LEU A 212 7.89 -5.28 33.06
C LEU A 212 9.05 -4.96 32.10
N GLU A 213 9.71 -5.98 31.57
CA GLU A 213 10.76 -5.83 30.57
C GLU A 213 10.23 -5.13 29.31
N VAL A 214 9.15 -5.65 28.70
CA VAL A 214 8.56 -5.08 27.49
C VAL A 214 8.14 -3.62 27.71
N VAL A 215 7.47 -3.31 28.83
CA VAL A 215 7.06 -1.93 29.18
C VAL A 215 8.24 -0.97 29.20
N GLY A 216 9.40 -1.39 29.69
CA GLY A 216 10.61 -0.57 29.76
C GLY A 216 11.13 -0.14 28.39
N TYR A 217 10.87 -0.91 27.34
CA TYR A 217 11.36 -0.66 25.98
C TYR A 217 10.32 -0.02 25.07
N VAL A 218 9.04 -0.40 25.14
CA VAL A 218 8.07 -0.03 24.11
C VAL A 218 7.16 1.15 24.47
N LEU A 219 7.02 1.48 25.76
CA LEU A 219 6.03 2.48 26.21
C LEU A 219 6.29 3.89 25.67
N HIS A 220 7.54 4.20 25.31
CA HIS A 220 7.91 5.47 24.71
C HIS A 220 7.23 5.73 23.34
N ARG A 221 6.79 4.68 22.65
CA ARG A 221 6.06 4.71 21.37
C ARG A 221 4.63 5.26 21.49
N ILE A 222 4.14 5.44 22.72
CA ILE A 222 2.80 5.96 23.00
C ILE A 222 2.91 7.38 23.59
N ALA A 223 2.08 8.29 23.08
CA ALA A 223 1.91 9.65 23.60
C ALA A 223 1.85 9.68 25.14
N ARG A 224 2.65 10.54 25.76
CA ARG A 224 2.90 10.56 27.22
C ARG A 224 1.63 10.63 28.07
N VAL A 225 0.61 11.37 27.62
CA VAL A 225 -0.66 11.56 28.36
C VAL A 225 -1.49 10.27 28.40
N GLU A 226 -1.31 9.40 27.41
CA GLU A 226 -2.15 8.23 27.17
C GLU A 226 -1.57 6.91 27.72
N ARG A 227 -0.28 6.90 28.10
CA ARG A 227 0.43 5.70 28.61
C ARG A 227 -0.26 5.04 29.79
N ALA A 228 -0.75 5.84 30.74
CA ALA A 228 -1.47 5.33 31.90
C ALA A 228 -2.78 4.63 31.51
N ARG A 229 -3.51 5.16 30.51
CA ARG A 229 -4.74 4.55 29.98
C ARG A 229 -4.42 3.26 29.23
N PHE A 230 -3.37 3.26 28.41
CA PHE A 230 -2.92 2.06 27.71
C PHE A 230 -2.55 0.91 28.68
N LEU A 231 -1.76 1.19 29.73
CA LEU A 231 -1.42 0.19 30.75
C LEU A 231 -2.65 -0.30 31.53
N ALA A 232 -3.61 0.58 31.82
CA ALA A 232 -4.87 0.20 32.45
C ALA A 232 -5.78 -0.64 31.54
N LEU A 233 -5.73 -0.41 30.23
CA LEU A 233 -6.40 -1.24 29.22
C LEU A 233 -5.78 -2.64 29.19
N THR A 234 -4.46 -2.76 29.16
CA THR A 234 -3.76 -4.04 29.26
C THR A 234 -4.19 -4.82 30.51
N GLY A 235 -4.24 -4.14 31.66
CA GLY A 235 -4.63 -4.78 32.91
C GLY A 235 -6.04 -5.39 32.86
N ARG A 236 -6.99 -4.71 32.21
CA ARG A 236 -8.35 -5.23 32.00
C ARG A 236 -8.36 -6.48 31.11
N ILE A 237 -7.69 -6.41 29.96
CA ILE A 237 -7.72 -7.48 28.96
C ILE A 237 -7.02 -8.77 29.46
N VAL A 238 -6.04 -8.62 30.37
CA VAL A 238 -5.35 -9.74 31.03
C VAL A 238 -6.29 -10.56 31.93
N GLU A 239 -7.31 -9.94 32.54
CA GLU A 239 -8.28 -10.65 33.37
C GLU A 239 -9.06 -11.70 32.57
N ASP A 240 -9.15 -11.51 31.25
CA ASP A 240 -9.83 -12.40 30.30
C ASP A 240 -8.91 -13.42 29.61
N GLY A 241 -7.67 -13.57 30.08
CA GLY A 241 -6.74 -14.63 29.65
C GLY A 241 -5.82 -14.28 28.48
N VAL A 242 -5.66 -12.99 28.15
CA VAL A 242 -4.73 -12.52 27.10
C VAL A 242 -3.31 -12.41 27.62
N HIS A 243 -2.34 -12.76 26.78
CA HIS A 243 -0.91 -12.63 27.08
C HIS A 243 -0.48 -11.14 27.10
N ALA A 244 -0.16 -10.61 28.28
CA ALA A 244 0.13 -9.20 28.49
C ALA A 244 1.37 -8.70 27.73
N PRO A 245 2.52 -9.41 27.74
CA PRO A 245 3.71 -8.98 27.00
C PRO A 245 3.43 -8.81 25.50
N SER A 246 2.68 -9.73 24.92
CA SER A 246 2.30 -9.67 23.50
C SER A 246 1.37 -8.50 23.21
N PHE A 247 0.37 -8.25 24.05
CA PHE A 247 -0.52 -7.09 23.89
C PHE A 247 0.23 -5.76 23.99
N ILE A 248 1.11 -5.61 24.99
CA ILE A 248 1.90 -4.38 25.19
C ILE A 248 2.84 -4.17 24.00
N GLY A 249 3.54 -5.22 23.56
CA GLY A 249 4.47 -5.15 22.43
C GLY A 249 3.79 -4.78 21.12
N LEU A 250 2.78 -5.56 20.72
CA LEU A 250 2.06 -5.37 19.46
C LEU A 250 1.24 -4.08 19.48
N GLY A 251 0.52 -3.81 20.57
CA GLY A 251 -0.26 -2.58 20.72
C GLY A 251 0.61 -1.33 20.64
N SER A 252 1.74 -1.29 21.35
CA SER A 252 2.65 -0.14 21.29
C SER A 252 3.30 0.02 19.91
N TYR A 253 3.59 -1.08 19.23
CA TYR A 253 4.11 -1.05 17.85
C TYR A 253 3.09 -0.44 16.87
N SER A 254 1.81 -0.82 16.98
CA SER A 254 0.76 -0.24 16.15
C SER A 254 0.52 1.23 16.45
N MET A 255 0.48 1.62 17.72
CA MET A 255 0.34 3.03 18.11
C MET A 255 1.49 3.89 17.56
N ASN A 256 2.71 3.35 17.48
CA ASN A 256 3.86 4.07 16.90
C ASN A 256 3.68 4.47 15.42
N GLN A 257 2.79 3.78 14.70
CA GLN A 257 2.50 4.04 13.29
C GLN A 257 1.36 5.04 13.08
N VAL A 258 0.76 5.52 14.18
CA VAL A 258 -0.33 6.49 14.19
C VAL A 258 0.21 7.81 14.73
N ASP A 259 -0.31 8.92 14.22
CA ASP A 259 0.09 10.24 14.73
C ASP A 259 -0.29 10.42 16.21
N GLU A 260 0.59 11.03 17.01
CA GLU A 260 0.43 11.14 18.47
C GLU A 260 -0.90 11.79 18.90
N TYR A 261 -1.41 12.77 18.13
CA TYR A 261 -2.66 13.46 18.45
C TYR A 261 -3.91 12.57 18.33
N LEU A 262 -3.82 11.47 17.56
CA LEU A 262 -4.91 10.52 17.36
C LEU A 262 -4.94 9.42 18.45
N HIS A 263 -3.87 9.26 19.22
CA HIS A 263 -3.74 8.17 20.19
C HIS A 263 -4.90 8.14 21.21
N ALA A 264 -5.34 9.32 21.67
CA ALA A 264 -6.41 9.43 22.66
C ALA A 264 -7.73 8.83 22.17
N GLN A 265 -8.06 9.01 20.88
CA GLN A 265 -9.29 8.49 20.29
C GLN A 265 -9.19 6.98 20.04
N VAL A 266 -8.08 6.53 19.45
CA VAL A 266 -7.83 5.09 19.22
C VAL A 266 -7.90 4.29 20.51
N ILE A 267 -7.30 4.78 21.60
CA ILE A 267 -7.38 4.12 22.92
C ILE A 267 -8.80 4.14 23.47
N THR A 268 -9.59 5.20 23.21
CA THR A 268 -11.00 5.26 23.64
C THR A 268 -11.84 4.18 22.96
N TYR A 269 -11.63 3.95 21.65
CA TYR A 269 -12.27 2.86 20.92
C TYR A 269 -11.80 1.48 21.41
N ALA A 270 -10.49 1.32 21.66
CA ALA A 270 -9.94 0.09 22.21
C ALA A 270 -10.48 -0.21 23.62
N GLU A 271 -10.62 0.79 24.49
CA GLU A 271 -11.22 0.65 25.82
C GLU A 271 -12.70 0.30 25.77
N SER A 272 -13.43 0.79 24.77
CA SER A 272 -14.84 0.49 24.54
C SER A 272 -15.00 -0.94 24.02
N LEU A 273 -14.16 -1.35 23.06
CA LEU A 273 -14.14 -2.70 22.50
C LEU A 273 -13.75 -3.73 23.56
N ALA A 274 -12.77 -3.43 24.41
CA ALA A 274 -12.36 -4.32 25.50
C ALA A 274 -13.47 -4.62 26.51
N ARG A 275 -14.48 -3.75 26.65
CA ARG A 275 -15.66 -4.03 27.51
C ARG A 275 -16.64 -5.01 26.87
N ILE A 276 -16.63 -5.12 25.54
CA ILE A 276 -17.54 -5.96 24.77
C ILE A 276 -16.84 -7.30 24.48
N LYS A 277 -15.67 -7.26 23.82
CA LYS A 277 -14.83 -8.42 23.48
C LYS A 277 -13.33 -8.09 23.65
N PRO A 278 -12.72 -8.50 24.78
CA PRO A 278 -11.30 -8.27 25.07
C PRO A 278 -10.36 -8.82 23.99
N LEU A 279 -10.62 -10.03 23.47
CA LEU A 279 -9.76 -10.70 22.50
C LEU A 279 -9.63 -9.96 21.16
N ALA A 280 -10.69 -9.26 20.71
CA ALA A 280 -10.67 -8.50 19.47
C ALA A 280 -9.96 -7.14 19.59
N THR A 281 -9.61 -6.71 20.81
CA THR A 281 -9.02 -5.39 21.03
C THR A 281 -7.62 -5.27 20.40
N ILE A 282 -6.84 -6.35 20.44
CA ILE A 282 -5.53 -6.36 19.78
C ILE A 282 -5.64 -6.34 18.27
N ASP A 283 -6.61 -7.08 17.71
CA ASP A 283 -6.88 -7.11 16.28
C ASP A 283 -7.25 -5.71 15.76
N PHE A 284 -8.07 -4.97 16.52
CA PHE A 284 -8.39 -3.56 16.24
C PHE A 284 -7.15 -2.67 16.26
N LEU A 285 -6.36 -2.70 17.34
CA LEU A 285 -5.14 -1.89 17.42
C LEU A 285 -4.17 -2.20 16.28
N GLN A 286 -4.07 -3.46 15.85
CA GLN A 286 -3.23 -3.86 14.71
C GLN A 286 -3.74 -3.36 13.36
N GLY A 287 -5.07 -3.25 13.17
CA GLY A 287 -5.65 -2.76 11.91
C GLY A 287 -5.69 -1.24 11.77
N VAL A 288 -5.81 -0.50 12.86
CA VAL A 288 -5.96 0.97 12.86
C VAL A 288 -4.91 1.70 11.99
N PRO A 289 -3.59 1.37 12.05
CA PRO A 289 -2.60 2.04 11.20
C PRO A 289 -2.88 1.91 9.71
N ASN A 290 -3.39 0.76 9.26
CA ASN A 290 -3.73 0.55 7.84
C ASN A 290 -5.01 1.29 7.46
N VAL A 291 -5.97 1.37 8.38
CA VAL A 291 -7.25 2.08 8.17
C VAL A 291 -7.00 3.59 8.08
N LEU A 292 -6.27 4.17 9.02
CA LEU A 292 -5.98 5.62 9.06
C LEU A 292 -5.09 6.11 7.90
N ARG A 293 -4.45 5.22 7.14
CA ARG A 293 -3.81 5.58 5.86
C ARG A 293 -4.81 5.82 4.74
N LYS A 294 -6.03 5.28 4.83
CA LYS A 294 -7.06 5.30 3.77
C LYS A 294 -8.25 6.21 4.08
N VAL A 295 -8.54 6.43 5.36
CA VAL A 295 -9.72 7.15 5.83
C VAL A 295 -9.38 8.13 6.94
N SER A 296 -10.21 9.16 7.11
CA SER A 296 -10.07 10.14 8.20
C SER A 296 -10.42 9.54 9.57
N ILE A 297 -10.10 10.27 10.64
CA ILE A 297 -10.43 9.84 12.00
C ILE A 297 -11.94 9.79 12.27
N ASP A 298 -12.73 10.67 11.66
CA ASP A 298 -14.20 10.64 11.77
C ASP A 298 -14.77 9.42 11.03
N GLN A 299 -14.15 9.04 9.91
CA GLN A 299 -14.51 7.83 9.17
C GLN A 299 -14.07 6.54 9.88
N LEU A 300 -13.01 6.59 10.70
CA LEU A 300 -12.63 5.48 11.57
C LEU A 300 -13.76 5.08 12.51
N GLU A 301 -14.56 6.05 13.01
CA GLU A 301 -15.72 5.76 13.86
C GLU A 301 -16.76 4.90 13.13
N ALA A 302 -17.05 5.24 11.86
CA ALA A 302 -17.99 4.47 11.05
C ALA A 302 -17.49 3.04 10.80
N TRP A 303 -16.21 2.88 10.45
CA TRP A 303 -15.59 1.55 10.30
C TRP A 303 -15.59 0.77 11.62
N TYR A 304 -15.29 1.43 12.74
CA TYR A 304 -15.31 0.82 14.07
C TYR A 304 -16.70 0.30 14.44
N ASN A 305 -17.75 1.10 14.24
CA ASN A 305 -19.12 0.72 14.56
C ASN A 305 -19.62 -0.46 13.71
N GLU A 306 -19.24 -0.53 12.44
CA GLU A 306 -19.54 -1.70 11.59
C GLU A 306 -18.85 -2.96 12.13
N GLY A 307 -17.57 -2.85 12.52
CA GLY A 307 -16.82 -3.94 13.14
C GLY A 307 -17.45 -4.43 14.44
N ILE A 308 -17.97 -3.53 15.27
CA ILE A 308 -18.70 -3.87 16.50
C ILE A 308 -19.97 -4.66 16.17
N SER A 309 -20.76 -4.24 15.18
CA SER A 309 -21.96 -4.96 14.76
C SER A 309 -21.65 -6.39 14.32
N ILE A 310 -20.53 -6.60 13.62
CA ILE A 310 -20.12 -7.94 13.15
C ILE A 310 -19.66 -8.80 14.32
N ILE A 311 -18.93 -8.22 15.28
CA ILE A 311 -18.50 -8.93 16.49
C ILE A 311 -19.69 -9.45 17.31
N GLU A 312 -20.77 -8.69 17.41
CA GLU A 312 -21.95 -9.12 18.18
C GLU A 312 -22.58 -10.39 17.61
N ASP A 313 -22.49 -10.59 16.30
CA ASP A 313 -22.99 -11.78 15.61
C ASP A 313 -21.96 -12.92 15.55
N ASN A 314 -20.70 -12.61 15.21
CA ASN A 314 -19.62 -13.59 15.04
C ASN A 314 -18.25 -13.00 15.42
N ASP A 315 -17.73 -13.45 16.57
CA ASP A 315 -16.42 -13.06 17.12
C ASP A 315 -15.26 -13.22 16.11
N GLY A 316 -15.23 -14.34 15.37
CA GLY A 316 -14.15 -14.62 14.42
C GLY A 316 -14.21 -13.71 13.18
N ALA A 317 -15.41 -13.39 12.71
CA ALA A 317 -15.62 -12.47 11.59
C ALA A 317 -15.20 -11.05 11.96
N GLY A 318 -15.57 -10.59 13.16
CA GLY A 318 -15.23 -9.26 13.63
C GLY A 318 -13.74 -9.06 13.93
N SER A 319 -13.05 -10.07 14.46
CA SER A 319 -11.58 -10.06 14.57
C SER A 319 -10.90 -9.94 13.20
N ALA A 320 -11.38 -10.67 12.19
CA ALA A 320 -10.85 -10.59 10.82
C ALA A 320 -11.15 -9.24 10.15
N PHE A 321 -12.32 -8.68 10.43
CA PHE A 321 -12.71 -7.34 10.00
C PHE A 321 -11.73 -6.30 10.53
N PHE A 322 -11.44 -6.35 11.83
CA PHE A 322 -10.53 -5.41 12.48
C PHE A 322 -9.07 -5.55 12.03
N ARG A 323 -8.58 -6.77 11.71
CA ARG A 323 -7.25 -6.94 11.11
C ARG A 323 -7.14 -6.44 9.65
N GLY A 324 -8.26 -6.12 9.00
CA GLY A 324 -8.29 -5.76 7.57
C GLY A 324 -8.06 -6.96 6.63
N GLU A 325 -8.29 -8.18 7.11
CA GLU A 325 -8.15 -9.42 6.32
C GLU A 325 -9.44 -9.79 5.58
N SER A 326 -10.57 -9.25 6.06
CA SER A 326 -11.92 -9.48 5.53
C SER A 326 -12.18 -8.65 4.27
N ALA A 327 -12.79 -9.29 3.27
CA ALA A 327 -13.29 -8.61 2.08
C ALA A 327 -14.33 -7.54 2.42
N HIS A 328 -15.18 -7.80 3.42
CA HIS A 328 -16.16 -6.82 3.89
C HIS A 328 -15.49 -5.58 4.51
N SER A 329 -14.42 -5.74 5.29
CA SER A 329 -13.66 -4.61 5.84
C SER A 329 -13.08 -3.72 4.74
N GLU A 330 -12.48 -4.31 3.72
CA GLU A 330 -11.95 -3.54 2.58
C GLU A 330 -13.08 -2.82 1.81
N GLN A 331 -14.23 -3.45 1.61
CA GLN A 331 -15.39 -2.80 0.96
C GLN A 331 -15.92 -1.61 1.77
N VAL A 332 -15.96 -1.72 3.10
CA VAL A 332 -16.38 -0.62 3.98
C VAL A 332 -15.37 0.52 3.90
N LEU A 333 -14.07 0.22 3.95
CA LEU A 333 -13.01 1.22 3.76
C LEU A 333 -13.06 1.89 2.39
N GLU A 334 -13.38 1.15 1.32
CA GLU A 334 -13.52 1.73 -0.03
C GLU A 334 -14.73 2.65 -0.17
N LYS A 335 -15.82 2.38 0.57
CA LYS A 335 -16.98 3.27 0.63
C LYS A 335 -16.70 4.52 1.45
N LEU A 336 -15.91 4.37 2.52
CA LEU A 336 -15.53 5.48 3.41
C LEU A 336 -14.41 6.34 2.81
N SER A 337 -13.53 5.76 2.01
CA SER A 337 -12.44 6.47 1.34
C SER A 337 -13.00 7.29 0.17
N VAL A 338 -13.23 8.57 0.43
CA VAL A 338 -13.69 9.59 -0.53
C VAL A 338 -12.61 9.89 -1.59
N GLY A 339 -11.34 9.64 -1.26
CA GLY A 339 -10.20 9.90 -2.13
C GLY A 339 -10.06 8.93 -3.30
N VAL A 340 -9.59 9.44 -4.45
CA VAL A 340 -9.27 8.64 -5.64
C VAL A 340 -7.75 8.51 -5.76
N GLU A 341 -7.23 7.28 -5.73
CA GLU A 341 -5.80 7.00 -5.94
C GLU A 341 -5.48 6.92 -7.44
N LEU A 342 -4.39 7.59 -7.85
CA LEU A 342 -3.92 7.56 -9.23
C LEU A 342 -3.60 6.15 -9.70
N SER A 343 -3.02 5.29 -8.86
CA SER A 343 -2.68 3.90 -9.20
C SER A 343 -3.88 3.11 -9.76
N ARG A 344 -5.09 3.40 -9.29
CA ARG A 344 -6.34 2.74 -9.69
C ARG A 344 -6.89 3.30 -11.00
N VAL A 345 -6.74 4.61 -11.22
CA VAL A 345 -7.31 5.29 -12.40
C VAL A 345 -6.28 5.56 -13.50
N LYS A 346 -4.99 5.27 -13.28
CA LYS A 346 -3.87 5.56 -14.19
C LYS A 346 -4.16 5.05 -15.60
N GLU A 347 -4.59 3.80 -15.73
CA GLU A 347 -4.84 3.20 -17.04
C GLU A 347 -6.06 3.82 -17.75
N VAL A 348 -7.11 4.14 -16.99
CA VAL A 348 -8.30 4.82 -17.53
C VAL A 348 -7.93 6.23 -17.99
N MET A 349 -7.17 6.96 -17.18
CA MET A 349 -6.69 8.29 -17.52
C MET A 349 -5.75 8.28 -18.74
N ARG A 350 -4.92 7.23 -18.87
CA ARG A 350 -4.05 7.04 -20.03
C ARG A 350 -4.85 6.92 -21.32
N MET A 351 -5.87 6.05 -21.31
CA MET A 351 -6.77 5.88 -22.44
C MET A 351 -7.57 7.16 -22.72
N TYR A 352 -8.01 7.86 -21.68
CA TYR A 352 -8.72 9.14 -21.79
C TYR A 352 -7.88 10.21 -22.49
N CYS A 353 -6.64 10.45 -22.04
CA CYS A 353 -5.75 11.44 -22.66
C CYS A 353 -5.41 11.08 -24.10
N ARG A 354 -5.14 9.79 -24.38
CA ARG A 354 -4.90 9.30 -25.74
C ARG A 354 -6.10 9.50 -26.66
N ALA A 355 -7.32 9.37 -26.13
CA ALA A 355 -8.53 9.62 -26.90
C ALA A 355 -8.70 11.11 -27.24
N LEU A 356 -8.18 12.02 -26.41
CA LEU A 356 -8.23 13.47 -26.66
C LEU A 356 -7.19 13.91 -27.69
N THR A 357 -5.93 13.48 -27.59
CA THR A 357 -4.84 13.97 -28.46
C THR A 357 -4.58 13.17 -29.71
N ASN A 358 -5.07 11.93 -29.76
CA ASN A 358 -4.64 10.95 -30.75
C ASN A 358 -3.12 10.66 -30.73
N ILE A 359 -2.43 11.04 -29.65
CA ILE A 359 -1.01 10.78 -29.39
C ILE A 359 -0.94 9.80 -28.21
N ASN A 360 0.09 8.97 -28.13
CA ASN A 360 0.24 8.09 -26.99
C ASN A 360 0.62 8.95 -25.76
N VAL A 361 -0.11 8.80 -24.66
CA VAL A 361 0.16 9.57 -23.44
C VAL A 361 0.55 8.62 -22.32
N GLU A 362 1.63 8.88 -21.61
CA GLU A 362 2.01 8.20 -20.37
C GLU A 362 1.67 9.06 -19.16
N ILE A 363 1.25 8.42 -18.06
CA ILE A 363 0.86 9.10 -16.83
C ILE A 363 1.83 8.75 -15.72
N SER A 364 2.44 9.78 -15.14
CA SER A 364 3.46 9.64 -14.11
C SER A 364 3.18 10.51 -12.90
N GLN A 365 3.86 10.21 -11.80
CA GLN A 365 3.82 11.03 -10.58
C GLN A 365 4.94 12.06 -10.65
N PRO A 366 4.75 13.27 -10.09
CA PRO A 366 5.82 14.26 -10.02
C PRO A 366 6.99 13.72 -9.16
N PRO A 367 8.26 13.98 -9.52
CA PRO A 367 9.44 13.46 -8.83
C PRO A 367 9.54 13.92 -7.35
N GLU A 368 10.15 13.09 -6.50
CA GLU A 368 10.22 13.29 -5.04
C GLU A 368 11.01 14.55 -4.67
N GLY A 369 10.42 15.41 -3.83
CA GLY A 369 11.06 16.63 -3.30
C GLY A 369 10.34 17.91 -3.67
N ASN A 370 9.43 17.88 -4.64
CA ASN A 370 8.71 19.06 -5.10
C ASN A 370 7.20 18.79 -5.18
N ARG A 371 6.55 18.59 -4.01
CA ARG A 371 5.09 18.36 -3.90
C ARG A 371 4.26 19.51 -4.52
N GLN A 372 4.88 20.67 -4.80
CA GLN A 372 4.28 21.83 -5.46
C GLN A 372 4.69 22.04 -6.92
N ALA A 373 5.76 21.41 -7.45
CA ALA A 373 6.05 21.46 -8.89
C ALA A 373 5.17 20.47 -9.64
N LYS A 374 3.91 20.86 -9.80
CA LYS A 374 2.93 20.26 -10.70
C LYS A 374 3.20 20.78 -12.12
N GLY A 375 3.46 19.91 -13.08
CA GLY A 375 3.32 20.25 -14.49
C GLY A 375 4.57 20.10 -15.33
N TRP A 376 4.71 18.95 -15.96
CA TRP A 376 5.56 18.82 -17.14
C TRP A 376 4.86 17.89 -18.12
N VAL A 377 4.64 18.37 -19.34
CA VAL A 377 4.35 17.45 -20.45
C VAL A 377 5.65 17.20 -21.18
N SER A 378 6.37 16.13 -20.80
CA SER A 378 7.59 15.71 -21.48
C SER A 378 7.21 14.80 -22.64
N LEU A 379 7.58 15.13 -23.87
CA LEU A 379 7.56 14.12 -24.94
C LEU A 379 8.70 13.15 -24.63
N GLU A 380 8.53 11.83 -24.57
CA GLU A 380 9.66 10.88 -24.37
C GLU A 380 9.72 9.81 -25.46
N ASN A 381 10.94 9.39 -25.78
CA ASN A 381 11.37 8.26 -26.62
C ASN A 381 11.60 8.44 -28.14
N ASP A 382 12.71 7.81 -28.58
CA ASP A 382 13.30 7.83 -29.93
C ASP A 382 12.54 7.00 -31.00
N ILE A 383 11.40 6.37 -30.66
CA ILE A 383 10.73 5.39 -31.56
C ILE A 383 9.20 5.61 -31.72
N ALA A 384 8.54 6.42 -30.90
CA ALA A 384 7.13 6.80 -31.08
C ALA A 384 6.82 8.14 -30.41
N GLU A 385 5.89 8.92 -30.98
CA GLU A 385 5.39 10.19 -30.44
C GLU A 385 4.62 9.93 -29.12
N ASP A 386 5.32 9.81 -27.98
CA ASP A 386 4.70 9.58 -26.67
C ASP A 386 4.85 10.85 -25.79
N ALA A 387 3.78 11.33 -25.14
CA ALA A 387 3.74 12.49 -24.25
C ALA A 387 3.49 12.08 -22.79
N LEU A 388 4.17 12.67 -21.81
CA LEU A 388 3.97 12.42 -20.39
C LEU A 388 3.00 13.43 -19.78
N VAL A 389 2.16 13.01 -18.83
CA VAL A 389 1.27 13.89 -18.06
C VAL A 389 1.46 13.58 -16.59
N PHE A 390 1.69 14.61 -15.76
CA PHE A 390 1.84 14.44 -14.33
C PHE A 390 0.53 14.69 -13.59
N LEU A 391 0.14 13.71 -12.78
CA LEU A 391 -1.02 13.77 -11.91
C LEU A 391 -0.60 13.47 -10.45
N PRO A 392 -1.26 14.08 -9.44
CA PRO A 392 -0.96 13.78 -8.05
C PRO A 392 -1.34 12.34 -7.68
N MET A 393 -0.74 11.80 -6.61
CA MET A 393 -0.97 10.42 -6.20
C MET A 393 -2.40 10.15 -5.73
N ILE A 394 -3.04 11.13 -5.10
CA ILE A 394 -4.38 11.06 -4.53
C ILE A 394 -5.09 12.38 -4.82
N SER A 395 -6.38 12.31 -5.13
CA SER A 395 -7.29 13.47 -5.14
C SER A 395 -8.37 13.27 -4.08
N ASP A 396 -8.45 14.21 -3.14
CA ASP A 396 -9.38 14.29 -2.00
C ASP A 396 -10.00 15.69 -1.87
N LYS A 397 -10.06 16.43 -2.98
CA LYS A 397 -10.51 17.83 -3.07
C LYS A 397 -12.01 18.02 -2.86
N PHE A 398 -12.80 16.96 -3.04
CA PHE A 398 -14.26 16.96 -2.92
C PHE A 398 -14.72 15.86 -1.96
N ASP A 399 -15.91 16.03 -1.40
CA ASP A 399 -16.57 15.04 -0.53
C ASP A 399 -17.16 13.84 -1.30
N ASP A 400 -17.04 13.86 -2.63
CA ASP A 400 -17.57 12.84 -3.52
C ASP A 400 -16.47 12.22 -4.40
N LYS A 401 -16.52 10.90 -4.54
CA LYS A 401 -15.52 10.13 -5.27
C LYS A 401 -15.58 10.39 -6.77
N ASP A 402 -16.79 10.56 -7.32
CA ASP A 402 -16.97 10.88 -8.73
C ASP A 402 -16.46 12.31 -9.01
N ALA A 403 -16.70 13.25 -8.10
CA ALA A 403 -16.12 14.60 -8.17
C ALA A 403 -14.58 14.62 -8.08
N ASN A 404 -13.96 13.78 -7.23
CA ASN A 404 -12.49 13.64 -7.18
C ASN A 404 -11.92 12.98 -8.44
N PHE A 405 -12.65 12.04 -9.05
CA PHE A 405 -12.26 11.49 -10.35
C PHE A 405 -12.42 12.51 -11.49
N ASP A 406 -13.48 13.31 -11.44
CA ASP A 406 -13.71 14.44 -12.33
C ASP A 406 -12.58 15.47 -12.26
N TRP A 407 -12.04 15.73 -11.06
CA TRP A 407 -10.88 16.58 -10.87
C TRP A 407 -9.65 16.08 -11.66
N PHE A 408 -9.33 14.78 -11.57
CA PHE A 408 -8.25 14.19 -12.39
C PHE A 408 -8.48 14.37 -13.89
N LYS A 409 -9.72 14.21 -14.36
CA LYS A 409 -10.05 14.45 -15.76
C LYS A 409 -9.81 15.90 -16.15
N VAL A 410 -10.20 16.87 -15.32
CA VAL A 410 -10.01 18.29 -15.61
C VAL A 410 -8.53 18.65 -15.70
N VAL A 411 -7.72 18.24 -14.71
CA VAL A 411 -6.27 18.49 -14.70
C VAL A 411 -5.59 17.88 -15.93
N ALA A 412 -5.90 16.61 -16.22
CA ALA A 412 -5.33 15.92 -17.37
C ALA A 412 -5.75 16.57 -18.69
N THR A 413 -7.03 16.94 -18.82
CA THR A 413 -7.57 17.60 -20.03
C THR A 413 -6.90 18.95 -20.25
N HIS A 414 -6.71 19.76 -19.21
CA HIS A 414 -6.08 21.07 -19.33
C HIS A 414 -4.61 20.96 -19.76
N GLN A 415 -3.82 20.10 -19.10
CA GLN A 415 -2.41 19.89 -19.48
C GLN A 415 -2.27 19.42 -20.93
N VAL A 416 -3.15 18.51 -21.34
CA VAL A 416 -3.15 17.94 -22.68
C VAL A 416 -3.70 18.92 -23.73
N ALA A 417 -4.53 19.88 -23.34
CA ALA A 417 -5.06 20.93 -24.21
C ALA A 417 -3.94 21.80 -24.81
N HIS A 418 -2.83 22.01 -24.09
CA HIS A 418 -1.67 22.71 -24.65
C HIS A 418 -1.05 22.00 -25.86
N LEU A 419 -1.03 20.67 -25.85
CA LEU A 419 -0.56 19.88 -27.01
C LEU A 419 -1.59 19.92 -28.14
N GLU A 420 -2.84 19.59 -27.82
CA GLU A 420 -3.92 19.48 -28.80
C GLU A 420 -4.19 20.81 -29.52
N PHE A 421 -4.16 21.92 -28.78
CA PHE A 421 -4.41 23.27 -29.30
C PHE A 421 -3.13 24.08 -29.54
N ARG A 422 -1.99 23.39 -29.65
CA ARG A 422 -0.71 23.87 -30.20
C ARG A 422 -0.08 25.07 -29.47
N SER A 423 -0.24 25.16 -28.16
CA SER A 423 0.39 26.20 -27.33
C SER A 423 1.92 26.20 -27.43
N PHE A 424 2.54 25.02 -27.55
CA PHE A 424 4.01 24.88 -27.63
C PHE A 424 4.60 25.08 -29.03
N LEU A 425 3.75 25.29 -30.05
CA LEU A 425 4.18 25.50 -31.44
C LEU A 425 4.15 26.99 -31.84
N PHE A 426 4.21 27.90 -30.87
CA PHE A 426 4.25 29.33 -31.11
C PHE A 426 5.40 29.70 -32.06
N SER A 427 5.08 30.47 -33.10
CA SER A 427 6.08 31.04 -34.00
C SER A 427 6.03 32.56 -33.98
N LEU A 428 7.21 33.18 -33.85
CA LEU A 428 7.32 34.63 -33.74
C LEU A 428 6.88 35.35 -35.04
N THR A 429 7.02 34.70 -36.19
CA THR A 429 6.77 35.26 -37.52
C THR A 429 5.41 34.85 -38.11
N ALA A 430 4.70 33.90 -37.49
CA ALA A 430 3.39 33.48 -37.96
C ALA A 430 2.34 34.59 -37.73
N PRO A 431 1.41 34.82 -38.68
CA PRO A 431 0.39 35.85 -38.55
C PRO A 431 -0.73 35.42 -37.58
N SER A 432 -1.18 36.36 -36.76
CA SER A 432 -2.41 36.25 -35.96
C SER A 432 -3.64 36.36 -36.87
N PRO A 433 -4.61 35.43 -36.78
CA PRO A 433 -5.87 35.51 -37.52
C PRO A 433 -6.88 36.52 -36.96
N LEU A 434 -6.86 36.82 -35.65
CA LEU A 434 -7.86 37.68 -34.99
C LEU A 434 -7.37 39.11 -34.74
N TYR A 435 -6.06 39.34 -34.63
CA TYR A 435 -5.46 40.63 -34.29
C TYR A 435 -4.57 41.16 -35.42
N VAL A 436 -4.30 42.46 -35.39
CA VAL A 436 -3.28 43.08 -36.26
C VAL A 436 -1.91 42.69 -35.72
N ASN A 437 -1.02 42.23 -36.60
CA ASN A 437 0.32 41.72 -36.22
C ASN A 437 1.25 42.85 -35.76
N GLN A 438 1.27 43.17 -34.46
CA GLN A 438 2.15 44.19 -33.87
C GLN A 438 3.53 43.62 -33.53
N ARG A 439 3.68 42.30 -33.45
CA ARG A 439 4.99 41.65 -33.25
C ARG A 439 6.03 42.12 -34.27
N ALA A 440 5.66 42.29 -35.53
CA ALA A 440 6.59 42.69 -36.59
C ALA A 440 7.16 44.11 -36.36
N ASP A 441 6.34 45.04 -35.86
CA ASP A 441 6.76 46.40 -35.55
C ASP A 441 7.71 46.42 -34.34
N LEU A 442 7.39 45.66 -33.27
CA LEU A 442 8.24 45.53 -32.08
C LEU A 442 9.59 44.88 -32.40
N ILE A 443 9.62 43.87 -33.26
CA ILE A 443 10.88 43.24 -33.71
C ILE A 443 11.76 44.26 -34.44
N SER A 444 11.18 45.18 -35.23
CA SER A 444 11.93 46.22 -35.93
C SER A 444 12.49 47.31 -35.01
N GLU A 445 11.84 47.54 -33.86
CA GLU A 445 12.26 48.51 -32.84
C GLU A 445 13.38 47.95 -31.94
N TYR A 446 13.36 46.64 -31.68
CA TYR A 446 14.31 45.93 -30.81
C TYR A 446 15.41 45.14 -31.57
N SER A 447 15.45 45.20 -32.91
CA SER A 447 16.45 44.49 -33.73
C SER A 447 17.90 44.85 -33.37
N ASP A 448 18.13 46.07 -32.88
CA ASP A 448 19.46 46.57 -32.48
C ASP A 448 19.96 45.98 -31.13
N ILE A 449 19.06 45.45 -30.28
CA ILE A 449 19.41 44.89 -28.95
C ILE A 449 19.59 43.37 -29.01
N LEU A 450 18.87 42.68 -29.91
CA LEU A 450 18.86 41.21 -29.97
C LEU A 450 20.01 40.60 -30.78
N ASN A 451 20.88 41.38 -31.44
CA ASN A 451 21.95 40.88 -32.31
C ASN A 451 21.45 39.79 -33.29
N LEU A 452 20.21 39.90 -33.77
CA LEU A 452 19.61 38.98 -34.73
C LEU A 452 19.87 39.53 -36.14
N ASP A 453 21.03 39.20 -36.72
CA ASP A 453 21.35 39.49 -38.12
C ASP A 453 20.44 38.64 -39.04
N TYR A 454 19.26 39.16 -39.38
CA TYR A 454 18.50 38.67 -40.54
C TYR A 454 19.16 39.19 -41.82
N SER A 455 20.31 38.63 -42.19
CA SER A 455 20.82 38.77 -43.56
C SER A 455 20.44 37.54 -44.39
N GLU A 456 19.45 37.72 -45.26
CA GLU A 456 19.27 36.87 -46.44
C GLU A 456 20.52 37.00 -47.32
N ASN A 457 21.54 36.17 -47.09
CA ASN A 457 22.68 36.09 -48.01
C ASN A 457 22.31 35.22 -49.21
N GLU A 458 21.90 35.92 -50.27
CA GLU A 458 22.05 35.45 -51.64
C GLU A 458 23.48 34.92 -51.88
N VAL A 459 23.52 33.77 -52.55
CA VAL A 459 24.73 33.09 -52.99
C VAL A 459 25.58 34.01 -53.87
N SER A 460 26.74 34.46 -53.38
CA SER A 460 27.88 34.79 -54.22
C SER A 460 29.17 34.46 -53.49
N GLY A 461 29.98 33.59 -54.11
CA GLY A 461 31.19 33.03 -53.51
C GLY A 461 32.34 34.02 -53.37
N ASP A 462 33.17 33.78 -52.37
CA ASP A 462 34.59 33.44 -52.53
C ASP A 462 35.15 33.00 -51.16
N GLU A 463 36.21 32.19 -51.22
CA GLU A 463 36.77 31.39 -50.13
C GLU A 463 37.51 32.18 -49.02
N GLU A 464 37.61 31.50 -47.87
CA GLU A 464 38.67 31.52 -46.85
C GLU A 464 38.56 32.42 -45.59
N SER A 465 38.31 31.69 -44.48
CA SER A 465 38.87 31.84 -43.11
C SER A 465 38.10 32.64 -42.05
N GLY A 466 37.73 31.96 -40.96
CA GLY A 466 37.58 32.53 -39.61
C GLY A 466 36.26 32.18 -38.91
N ASP A 467 36.32 31.22 -37.99
CA ASP A 467 35.38 30.92 -36.89
C ASP A 467 33.87 30.93 -37.21
N GLU A 468 33.32 29.73 -37.50
CA GLU A 468 31.88 29.46 -37.38
C GLU A 468 31.47 29.57 -35.91
N VAL A 469 30.96 30.72 -35.51
CA VAL A 469 30.16 30.85 -34.29
C VAL A 469 28.90 30.01 -34.51
N SER A 470 28.82 28.86 -33.85
CA SER A 470 27.61 28.03 -33.79
C SER A 470 26.49 28.82 -33.11
N GLU A 471 25.70 29.57 -33.88
CA GLU A 471 24.48 30.21 -33.38
C GLU A 471 23.55 29.14 -32.81
N SER A 472 23.28 29.28 -31.52
CA SER A 472 22.45 28.37 -30.74
C SER A 472 20.96 28.63 -31.04
N PRO A 473 20.11 27.58 -31.18
CA PRO A 473 18.70 27.77 -31.48
C PRO A 473 17.94 28.25 -30.24
N ILE A 474 17.72 29.57 -30.14
CA ILE A 474 16.86 30.18 -29.11
C ILE A 474 15.38 29.96 -29.49
N PRO A 475 14.52 29.44 -28.59
CA PRO A 475 13.08 29.31 -28.80
C PRO A 475 12.40 30.64 -29.19
N ASP A 476 11.43 30.58 -30.09
CA ASP A 476 10.71 31.76 -30.56
C ASP A 476 9.88 32.42 -29.45
N ILE A 477 9.31 31.62 -28.53
CA ILE A 477 8.58 32.16 -27.37
C ILE A 477 9.51 32.89 -26.39
N GLN A 478 10.76 32.43 -26.27
CA GLN A 478 11.77 33.13 -25.48
C GLN A 478 12.18 34.46 -26.12
N LYS A 479 12.33 34.49 -27.46
CA LYS A 479 12.57 35.74 -28.19
C LYS A 479 11.42 36.72 -28.03
N PHE A 480 10.17 36.23 -28.02
CA PHE A 480 8.99 37.06 -27.79
C PHE A 480 9.03 37.74 -26.42
N PHE A 481 9.27 36.99 -25.32
CA PHE A 481 9.33 37.60 -23.98
C PHE A 481 10.49 38.58 -23.82
N ALA A 482 11.60 38.38 -24.55
CA ALA A 482 12.74 39.30 -24.54
C ALA A 482 12.45 40.68 -25.19
N LEU A 483 11.30 40.85 -25.87
CA LEU A 483 10.90 42.14 -26.46
C LEU A 483 10.36 43.14 -25.42
N PHE A 484 10.20 42.74 -24.16
CA PHE A 484 9.55 43.52 -23.12
C PHE A 484 10.53 43.87 -21.99
N GLU A 485 10.34 45.04 -21.38
CA GLU A 485 11.21 45.51 -20.27
C GLU A 485 11.00 44.67 -18.99
N ASP A 486 9.75 44.30 -18.70
CA ASP A 486 9.38 43.45 -17.57
C ASP A 486 8.98 42.06 -18.08
N VAL A 487 9.97 41.17 -18.08
CA VAL A 487 9.85 39.78 -18.59
C VAL A 487 8.90 38.95 -17.73
N GLN A 488 8.86 39.19 -16.41
CA GLN A 488 8.00 38.41 -15.52
C GLN A 488 6.53 38.81 -15.72
N LEU A 489 6.25 40.11 -15.80
CA LEU A 489 4.89 40.60 -16.02
C LEU A 489 4.32 40.10 -17.36
N VAL A 490 5.08 40.15 -18.45
CA VAL A 490 4.59 39.67 -19.76
C VAL A 490 4.35 38.17 -19.78
N ARG A 491 5.15 37.37 -19.05
CA ARG A 491 4.95 35.93 -18.90
C ARG A 491 3.66 35.60 -18.17
N ASP A 492 3.38 36.32 -17.08
CA ASP A 492 2.16 36.10 -16.31
C ASP A 492 0.92 36.49 -17.11
N ILE A 493 0.97 37.61 -17.86
CA ILE A 493 -0.10 38.03 -18.77
C ILE A 493 -0.31 36.99 -19.89
N PHE A 494 0.77 36.52 -20.52
CA PHE A 494 0.70 35.51 -21.58
C PHE A 494 0.09 34.21 -21.06
N THR A 495 0.53 33.75 -19.89
CA THR A 495 0.04 32.52 -19.25
C THR A 495 -1.45 32.65 -18.93
N ALA A 496 -1.88 33.75 -18.33
CA ALA A 496 -3.29 33.99 -18.03
C ALA A 496 -4.17 34.06 -19.28
N ALA A 497 -3.69 34.71 -20.35
CA ALA A 497 -4.40 34.80 -21.63
C ALA A 497 -4.46 33.45 -22.36
N GLU A 498 -3.37 32.66 -22.31
CA GLU A 498 -3.32 31.34 -22.91
C GLU A 498 -4.24 30.35 -22.18
N ASP A 499 -4.22 30.37 -20.85
CA ASP A 499 -5.13 29.56 -20.04
C ASP A 499 -6.59 29.89 -20.31
N LEU A 500 -6.94 31.18 -20.48
CA LEU A 500 -8.28 31.61 -20.87
C LEU A 500 -8.69 31.01 -22.22
N ARG A 501 -7.80 31.07 -23.21
CA ARG A 501 -8.01 30.48 -24.54
C ARG A 501 -8.29 28.98 -24.42
N LEU A 502 -7.48 28.26 -23.64
CA LEU A 502 -7.58 26.81 -23.47
C LEU A 502 -8.81 26.40 -22.67
N ASP A 503 -9.09 27.04 -21.54
CA ASP A 503 -10.27 26.78 -20.70
C ASP A 503 -11.55 26.91 -21.53
N ARG A 504 -11.67 27.99 -22.31
CA ARG A 504 -12.83 28.21 -23.18
C ARG A 504 -12.88 27.21 -24.32
N ARG A 505 -11.74 26.89 -24.95
CA ARG A 505 -11.67 25.95 -26.06
C ARG A 505 -12.03 24.52 -25.65
N VAL A 506 -11.58 24.07 -24.47
CA VAL A 506 -11.94 22.77 -23.89
C VAL A 506 -13.45 22.68 -23.68
N VAL A 507 -14.07 23.70 -23.10
CA VAL A 507 -15.52 23.73 -22.82
C VAL A 507 -16.38 23.75 -24.10
N ILE A 508 -15.87 24.37 -25.18
CA ILE A 508 -16.53 24.42 -26.50
C ILE A 508 -16.42 23.08 -27.23
N GLU A 509 -15.21 22.54 -27.36
CA GLU A 509 -14.93 21.31 -28.13
C GLU A 509 -15.38 20.04 -27.38
N TYR A 510 -15.19 20.00 -26.06
CA TYR A 510 -15.43 18.82 -25.22
C TYR A 510 -16.63 19.04 -24.29
N GLN A 511 -17.84 19.06 -24.86
CA GLN A 511 -19.07 19.34 -24.10
C GLN A 511 -19.33 18.37 -22.93
N GLY A 512 -18.79 17.13 -22.99
CA GLY A 512 -18.97 16.12 -21.96
C GLY A 512 -18.24 16.39 -20.64
N ILE A 513 -17.14 17.14 -20.64
CA ILE A 513 -16.40 17.51 -19.41
C ILE A 513 -16.83 18.87 -18.83
N ARG A 514 -17.62 19.64 -19.58
CA ARG A 514 -18.00 21.02 -19.25
C ARG A 514 -18.44 21.23 -17.80
N ASN A 515 -19.35 20.39 -17.29
CA ASN A 515 -19.85 20.52 -15.91
C ASN A 515 -18.75 20.27 -14.87
N SER A 516 -17.95 19.21 -15.07
CA SER A 516 -16.81 18.88 -14.22
C SER A 516 -15.77 20.01 -14.24
N TYR A 517 -15.52 20.58 -15.41
CA TYR A 517 -14.60 21.70 -15.62
C TYR A 517 -15.03 22.94 -14.85
N TRP A 518 -16.31 23.32 -14.94
CA TRP A 518 -16.87 24.45 -14.19
C TRP A 518 -16.85 24.24 -12.69
N ASN A 519 -17.13 23.03 -12.22
CA ASN A 519 -17.07 22.72 -10.79
C ASN A 519 -15.65 22.89 -10.23
N VAL A 520 -14.64 22.40 -10.97
CA VAL A 520 -13.23 22.56 -10.58
C VAL A 520 -12.78 24.02 -10.66
N GLN A 521 -13.21 24.77 -11.68
CA GLN A 521 -12.93 26.22 -11.77
C GLN A 521 -13.53 27.01 -10.60
N LYS A 522 -14.77 26.68 -10.21
CA LYS A 522 -15.43 27.30 -9.05
C LYS A 522 -14.70 27.00 -7.74
N GLN A 523 -14.26 25.75 -7.55
CA GLN A 523 -13.42 25.41 -6.39
C GLN A 523 -12.09 26.18 -6.42
N ALA A 524 -11.41 26.18 -7.56
CA ALA A 524 -10.14 26.87 -7.72
C ALA A 524 -10.26 28.37 -7.41
N LEU A 525 -11.37 29.00 -7.81
CA LEU A 525 -11.70 30.39 -7.48
C LEU A 525 -11.87 30.61 -5.96
N SER A 526 -12.57 29.69 -5.26
CA SER A 526 -12.79 29.80 -3.81
C SER A 526 -11.52 29.67 -2.97
N GLU A 527 -10.47 29.06 -3.53
CA GLU A 527 -9.15 28.91 -2.89
C GLU A 527 -8.21 30.10 -3.21
N ARG A 528 -8.62 31.06 -4.09
CA ARG A 528 -7.78 32.21 -4.45
C ARG A 528 -7.82 33.31 -3.39
N PRO A 529 -6.75 34.11 -3.27
CA PRO A 529 -6.73 35.26 -2.35
C PRO A 529 -7.76 36.32 -2.75
N GLU A 530 -8.18 37.18 -1.82
CA GLU A 530 -9.10 38.28 -2.11
C GLU A 530 -8.40 39.34 -2.98
N ILE A 531 -9.01 39.75 -4.09
CA ILE A 531 -8.39 40.68 -5.06
C ILE A 531 -8.20 42.09 -4.47
N GLU A 532 -9.05 42.46 -3.51
CA GLU A 532 -9.04 43.77 -2.85
C GLU A 532 -7.81 43.98 -1.96
N GLU A 533 -7.18 42.89 -1.50
CA GLU A 533 -5.96 42.91 -0.70
C GLU A 533 -4.69 43.02 -1.57
N MET A 534 -4.84 42.95 -2.90
CA MET A 534 -3.71 42.97 -3.83
C MET A 534 -3.38 44.39 -4.31
N PRO A 535 -2.10 44.71 -4.52
CA PRO A 535 -1.68 45.91 -5.24
C PRO A 535 -2.33 46.02 -6.63
N ALA A 536 -2.59 47.25 -7.09
CA ALA A 536 -3.40 47.49 -8.30
C ALA A 536 -2.87 46.80 -9.58
N LYS A 537 -1.55 46.71 -9.79
CA LYS A 537 -0.97 46.03 -10.96
C LYS A 537 -1.15 44.51 -10.87
N GLU A 538 -0.91 43.93 -9.69
CA GLU A 538 -1.13 42.50 -9.42
C GLU A 538 -2.62 42.14 -9.56
N ALA A 539 -3.51 43.01 -9.08
CA ALA A 539 -4.95 42.86 -9.26
C ALA A 539 -5.36 42.84 -10.75
N MET A 540 -4.73 43.63 -11.63
CA MET A 540 -5.03 43.59 -13.07
C MET A 540 -4.60 42.26 -13.72
N VAL A 541 -3.51 41.64 -13.27
CA VAL A 541 -3.09 40.31 -13.76
C VAL A 541 -3.99 39.21 -13.19
N GLU A 542 -4.34 39.29 -11.91
CA GLU A 542 -5.32 38.39 -11.29
C GLU A 542 -6.70 38.50 -11.96
N LEU A 543 -7.10 39.68 -12.43
CA LEU A 543 -8.33 39.90 -13.19
C LEU A 543 -8.37 39.07 -14.49
N LEU A 544 -7.24 38.97 -15.21
CA LEU A 544 -7.12 38.12 -16.40
C LEU A 544 -7.34 36.64 -16.07
N ILE A 545 -6.84 36.18 -14.91
CA ILE A 545 -7.06 34.81 -14.43
C ILE A 545 -8.55 34.60 -14.10
N ARG A 546 -9.17 35.57 -13.42
CA ARG A 546 -10.59 35.53 -13.03
C ARG A 546 -11.55 35.58 -14.21
N PHE A 547 -11.22 36.26 -15.31
CA PHE A 547 -12.00 36.21 -16.55
C PHE A 547 -12.21 34.78 -17.08
N SER A 548 -11.28 33.88 -16.79
CA SER A 548 -11.42 32.46 -17.15
C SER A 548 -12.18 31.65 -16.10
N LEU A 549 -11.95 31.92 -14.80
CA LEU A 549 -12.52 31.13 -13.70
C LEU A 549 -13.97 31.50 -13.37
N GLN A 550 -14.34 32.78 -13.44
CA GLN A 550 -15.64 33.27 -13.03
C GLN A 550 -16.69 33.16 -14.14
N HIS A 551 -17.81 32.52 -13.79
CA HIS A 551 -19.00 32.40 -14.64
C HIS A 551 -20.17 33.03 -13.89
N GLY A 552 -20.37 34.34 -14.04
CA GLY A 552 -21.57 34.98 -13.49
C GLY A 552 -21.46 35.57 -12.07
N GLU A 553 -20.26 35.84 -11.56
CA GLU A 553 -20.03 36.37 -10.18
C GLU A 553 -19.51 37.82 -10.18
N GLU A 554 -19.56 38.49 -9.02
CA GLU A 554 -19.10 39.88 -8.82
C GLU A 554 -17.58 39.99 -9.08
N LEU A 555 -17.20 41.03 -9.82
CA LEU A 555 -15.82 41.28 -10.25
C LEU A 555 -15.39 42.64 -9.71
N MET A 556 -14.67 42.62 -8.59
CA MET A 556 -14.20 43.84 -7.95
C MET A 556 -13.02 44.42 -8.73
N VAL A 557 -13.15 45.68 -9.13
CA VAL A 557 -12.13 46.44 -9.85
C VAL A 557 -11.99 47.81 -9.19
N PRO A 558 -10.78 48.37 -9.05
CA PRO A 558 -10.63 49.71 -8.52
C PRO A 558 -11.26 50.75 -9.45
N GLU A 559 -12.01 51.70 -8.89
CA GLU A 559 -12.77 52.73 -9.63
C GLU A 559 -11.87 53.48 -10.64
N GLN A 560 -10.64 53.77 -10.23
CA GLN A 560 -9.62 54.45 -11.04
C GLN A 560 -9.22 53.68 -12.31
N TYR A 561 -9.31 52.34 -12.29
CA TYR A 561 -8.84 51.46 -13.36
C TYR A 561 -9.99 50.72 -14.07
N MET A 562 -11.24 51.17 -13.90
CA MET A 562 -12.42 50.59 -14.55
C MET A 562 -12.34 50.60 -16.08
N GLU A 563 -11.81 51.67 -16.68
CA GLU A 563 -11.60 51.75 -18.13
C GLU A 563 -10.52 50.77 -18.60
N VAL A 564 -9.51 50.52 -17.76
CA VAL A 564 -8.44 49.54 -18.02
C VAL A 564 -8.99 48.12 -17.99
N ALA A 565 -9.76 47.76 -16.96
CA ALA A 565 -10.42 46.47 -16.86
C ALA A 565 -11.36 46.18 -18.05
N SER A 566 -12.12 47.19 -18.47
CA SER A 566 -13.01 47.10 -19.63
C SER A 566 -12.24 46.87 -20.93
N ALA A 567 -11.11 47.57 -21.11
CA ALA A 567 -10.24 47.38 -22.25
C ALA A 567 -9.55 46.00 -22.24
N LEU A 568 -9.10 45.52 -21.07
CA LEU A 568 -8.50 44.19 -20.92
C LEU A 568 -9.49 43.09 -21.31
N TRP A 569 -10.74 43.17 -20.85
CA TRP A 569 -11.77 42.22 -21.28
C TRP A 569 -12.00 42.27 -22.79
N ALA A 570 -12.12 43.46 -23.38
CA ALA A 570 -12.28 43.61 -24.82
C ALA A 570 -11.10 43.01 -25.61
N ILE A 571 -9.88 43.15 -25.09
CA ILE A 571 -8.65 42.59 -25.69
C ILE A 571 -8.65 41.06 -25.61
N VAL A 572 -9.00 40.43 -24.50
CA VAL A 572 -8.90 38.96 -24.36
C VAL A 572 -10.14 38.19 -24.80
N ARG A 573 -11.30 38.86 -24.91
CA ARG A 573 -12.57 38.23 -25.33
C ARG A 573 -12.47 37.49 -26.68
N PRO A 574 -11.81 38.00 -27.74
CA PRO A 574 -11.67 37.27 -29.00
C PRO A 574 -10.95 35.92 -28.85
N LEU A 575 -10.08 35.74 -27.84
CA LEU A 575 -9.40 34.48 -27.55
C LEU A 575 -10.36 33.35 -27.15
N THR A 576 -11.58 33.68 -26.75
CA THR A 576 -12.63 32.69 -26.45
C THR A 576 -13.21 32.02 -27.70
N SER A 577 -12.86 32.51 -28.90
CA SER A 577 -13.27 31.95 -30.18
C SER A 577 -12.58 30.62 -30.50
N ARG A 578 -13.30 29.72 -31.19
CA ARG A 578 -12.77 28.43 -31.67
C ARG A 578 -11.57 28.59 -32.62
N LYS A 579 -11.48 29.74 -33.32
CA LYS A 579 -10.41 30.02 -34.29
C LYS A 579 -9.13 30.56 -33.65
N ALA A 580 -9.15 30.94 -32.37
CA ALA A 580 -8.03 31.58 -31.71
C ALA A 580 -6.80 30.65 -31.63
N THR A 581 -5.64 31.17 -32.01
CA THR A 581 -4.34 30.48 -31.96
C THR A 581 -3.45 31.06 -30.88
N VAL A 582 -2.30 30.42 -30.62
CA VAL A 582 -1.32 30.96 -29.65
C VAL A 582 -0.70 32.27 -30.14
N GLU A 583 -0.66 32.49 -31.45
CA GLU A 583 -0.27 33.77 -32.05
C GLU A 583 -1.26 34.90 -31.72
N ASP A 584 -2.55 34.60 -31.58
CA ASP A 584 -3.55 35.57 -31.10
C ASP A 584 -3.31 35.91 -29.63
N THR A 585 -3.00 34.90 -28.81
CA THR A 585 -2.61 35.09 -27.40
C THR A 585 -1.43 36.06 -27.28
N ALA A 586 -0.42 35.93 -28.14
CA ALA A 586 0.73 36.83 -28.15
C ALA A 586 0.39 38.27 -28.55
N GLU A 587 -0.50 38.50 -29.53
CA GLU A 587 -0.95 39.86 -29.87
C GLU A 587 -1.82 40.49 -28.76
N ALA A 588 -2.72 39.69 -28.16
CA ALA A 588 -3.50 40.13 -27.00
C ALA A 588 -2.59 40.47 -25.81
N THR A 589 -1.52 39.69 -25.61
CA THR A 589 -0.51 39.93 -24.57
C THR A 589 0.21 41.26 -24.78
N ILE A 590 0.58 41.62 -26.02
CA ILE A 590 1.20 42.93 -26.32
C ILE A 590 0.27 44.08 -25.89
N LEU A 591 -1.01 43.99 -26.27
CA LEU A 591 -2.00 45.02 -25.97
C LEU A 591 -2.29 45.12 -24.46
N ALA A 592 -2.45 43.99 -23.78
CA ALA A 592 -2.66 43.92 -22.33
C ALA A 592 -1.43 44.43 -21.57
N TYR A 593 -0.21 44.08 -21.99
CA TYR A 593 1.03 44.57 -21.40
C TYR A 593 1.12 46.09 -21.47
N LYS A 594 0.79 46.72 -22.62
CA LYS A 594 0.78 48.19 -22.76
C LYS A 594 -0.13 48.87 -21.75
N LEU A 595 -1.25 48.24 -21.37
CA LEU A 595 -2.15 48.78 -20.37
C LEU A 595 -1.64 48.54 -18.94
N ILE A 596 -1.26 47.30 -18.61
CA ILE A 596 -0.91 46.89 -17.24
C ILE A 596 0.45 47.45 -16.82
N SER A 597 1.42 47.61 -17.72
CA SER A 597 2.74 48.17 -17.40
C SER A 597 2.65 49.63 -16.94
N ASN A 598 1.65 50.39 -17.43
CA ASN A 598 1.39 51.78 -17.05
C ASN A 598 0.54 51.93 -15.77
N VAL A 599 0.02 50.83 -15.20
CA VAL A 599 -0.65 50.84 -13.89
C VAL A 599 0.41 50.91 -12.79
N ARG A 600 0.25 51.79 -11.80
CA ARG A 600 1.16 51.85 -10.65
C ARG A 600 0.84 50.70 -9.69
N ASN A 601 1.87 50.00 -9.21
CA ASN A 601 1.67 48.88 -8.30
C ASN A 601 1.57 49.38 -6.85
N GLN A 602 0.39 49.78 -6.41
CA GLN A 602 0.15 50.34 -5.08
C GLN A 602 -1.09 49.69 -4.42
N ASP A 603 -1.10 49.66 -3.09
CA ASP A 603 -2.30 49.25 -2.34
C ASP A 603 -3.40 50.29 -2.51
N MET A 604 -4.64 49.84 -2.60
CA MET A 604 -5.83 50.70 -2.74
C MET A 604 -6.72 50.59 -1.51
N GLU A 605 -7.40 51.68 -1.16
CA GLU A 605 -8.33 51.65 -0.02
C GLU A 605 -9.59 50.86 -0.39
N SER A 606 -10.16 50.12 0.56
CA SER A 606 -11.34 49.27 0.32
C SER A 606 -12.58 50.03 -0.20
N GLU A 607 -12.66 51.34 0.03
CA GLU A 607 -13.76 52.20 -0.49
C GLU A 607 -13.60 52.55 -1.97
N GLU A 608 -12.43 52.30 -2.57
CA GLU A 608 -12.10 52.61 -3.97
C GLU A 608 -12.40 51.45 -4.92
N TRP A 609 -12.89 50.32 -4.41
CA TRP A 609 -13.25 49.15 -5.21
C TRP A 609 -14.74 49.18 -5.56
N GLN A 610 -15.05 48.98 -6.84
CA GLN A 610 -16.41 48.90 -7.35
C GLN A 610 -16.63 47.56 -8.04
N ASP A 611 -17.86 47.04 -7.92
CA ASP A 611 -18.27 45.88 -8.70
C ASP A 611 -18.41 46.28 -10.17
N TRP A 612 -17.57 45.70 -11.01
CA TRP A 612 -17.61 45.84 -12.46
C TRP A 612 -18.67 44.93 -13.10
N GLY A 613 -19.32 44.05 -12.33
CA GLY A 613 -20.23 42.95 -12.69
C GLY A 613 -21.05 42.98 -14.01
N LEU A 614 -21.55 41.80 -14.40
CA LEU A 614 -22.04 41.38 -15.73
C LEU A 614 -23.02 42.26 -16.55
N GLU A 615 -23.51 43.41 -16.10
CA GLU A 615 -24.29 44.30 -16.98
C GLU A 615 -23.50 44.74 -18.23
N HIS A 616 -22.16 44.69 -18.19
CA HIS A 616 -21.26 44.95 -19.31
C HIS A 616 -20.87 43.72 -20.14
N LEU A 617 -20.99 42.51 -19.58
CA LEU A 617 -20.68 41.24 -20.26
C LEU A 617 -21.89 40.70 -21.04
N ASP A 618 -23.10 40.80 -20.45
CA ASP A 618 -24.32 40.18 -20.99
C ASP A 618 -25.12 41.04 -21.99
N GLN A 619 -24.90 42.36 -22.08
CA GLN A 619 -25.61 43.19 -23.07
C GLN A 619 -25.22 42.90 -24.53
N GLN A 620 -24.22 42.03 -24.75
CA GLN A 620 -23.88 41.45 -26.06
C GLN A 620 -24.09 39.93 -26.13
N ASP A 621 -24.64 39.28 -25.10
CA ASP A 621 -24.94 37.83 -25.08
C ASP A 621 -26.34 37.52 -25.64
N GLY A 622 -26.51 37.91 -26.91
CA GLY A 622 -27.63 37.47 -27.73
C GLY A 622 -27.43 36.07 -28.28
N GLY A 623 -27.40 35.04 -27.42
CA GLY A 623 -27.68 33.64 -27.78
C GLY A 623 -26.69 32.94 -28.73
N TYR A 624 -26.27 31.74 -28.34
CA TYR A 624 -25.69 30.77 -29.28
C TYR A 624 -26.61 30.55 -30.48
N GLY A 625 -26.24 31.13 -31.62
CA GLY A 625 -26.74 30.79 -32.95
C GLY A 625 -25.57 30.32 -33.78
N GLU A 626 -25.60 29.05 -34.18
CA GLU A 626 -24.89 28.58 -35.37
C GLU A 626 -25.17 29.54 -36.52
N ASP A 627 -24.14 29.89 -37.28
CA ASP A 627 -24.13 30.80 -38.44
C ASP A 627 -24.13 32.31 -38.14
N ASP A 628 -22.95 32.87 -37.80
CA ASP A 628 -22.64 34.24 -38.24
C ASP A 628 -21.45 34.22 -39.22
N GLN A 629 -21.78 34.23 -40.52
CA GLN A 629 -20.87 34.55 -41.61
C GLN A 629 -20.78 36.09 -41.74
N GLY A 630 -20.43 36.77 -40.66
CA GLY A 630 -20.11 38.19 -40.66
C GLY A 630 -18.62 38.37 -40.97
N GLU A 631 -18.29 39.18 -41.97
CA GLU A 631 -16.94 39.72 -42.14
C GLU A 631 -16.57 40.45 -40.84
N GLU A 632 -15.76 39.82 -39.98
CA GLU A 632 -15.23 40.40 -38.75
C GLU A 632 -14.37 41.61 -39.14
N LYS A 633 -14.89 42.81 -38.88
CA LYS A 633 -14.06 44.02 -38.89
C LYS A 633 -13.06 43.87 -37.76
N GLN A 634 -11.78 43.81 -38.09
CA GLN A 634 -10.70 43.99 -37.12
C GLN A 634 -10.99 45.29 -36.36
N GLU A 635 -11.39 45.18 -35.09
CA GLU A 635 -11.57 46.35 -34.23
C GLU A 635 -10.21 47.01 -34.06
N ASP A 636 -10.18 48.35 -34.11
CA ASP A 636 -8.95 49.12 -33.93
C ASP A 636 -8.60 49.17 -32.43
N PHE A 637 -8.14 48.03 -31.91
CA PHE A 637 -7.71 47.86 -30.53
C PHE A 637 -6.57 48.82 -30.17
N GLN A 638 -5.76 49.22 -31.15
CA GLN A 638 -4.67 50.16 -30.95
C GLN A 638 -5.20 51.56 -30.61
N SER A 639 -6.18 52.06 -31.37
CA SER A 639 -6.82 53.34 -31.03
C SER A 639 -7.53 53.30 -29.68
N MET A 640 -8.12 52.16 -29.31
CA MET A 640 -8.73 51.97 -27.99
C MET A 640 -7.70 52.03 -26.86
N VAL A 641 -6.58 51.30 -26.97
CA VAL A 641 -5.50 51.34 -25.98
C VAL A 641 -4.92 52.74 -25.86
N GLU A 642 -4.68 53.43 -26.97
CA GLU A 642 -4.18 54.82 -26.95
C GLU A 642 -5.15 55.80 -26.25
N GLN A 643 -6.46 55.64 -26.44
CA GLN A 643 -7.48 56.45 -25.76
C GLN A 643 -7.48 56.20 -24.25
N VAL A 644 -7.41 54.94 -23.83
CA VAL A 644 -7.37 54.57 -22.40
C VAL A 644 -6.08 55.09 -21.76
N LEU A 645 -4.92 54.95 -22.41
CA LEU A 645 -3.65 55.49 -21.90
C LEU A 645 -3.68 57.02 -21.75
N GLN A 646 -4.37 57.75 -22.62
CA GLN A 646 -4.54 59.20 -22.51
C GLN A 646 -5.51 59.61 -21.39
N SER A 647 -6.40 58.71 -20.98
CA SER A 647 -7.35 58.92 -19.88
C SER A 647 -6.78 58.58 -18.50
N MET A 648 -5.68 57.81 -18.46
CA MET A 648 -5.00 57.46 -17.23
C MET A 648 -4.41 58.72 -16.56
N PRO A 649 -4.48 58.85 -15.23
CA PRO A 649 -3.95 60.03 -14.57
C PRO A 649 -2.40 59.99 -14.53
N ASP A 650 -1.76 61.15 -14.72
CA ASP A 650 -0.29 61.28 -14.75
C ASP A 650 0.35 60.79 -13.43
N GLY A 651 1.35 59.90 -13.53
CA GLY A 651 2.01 59.26 -12.38
C GLY A 651 2.70 60.21 -11.40
N ASP A 652 3.04 61.43 -11.82
CA ASP A 652 3.67 62.48 -11.00
C ASP A 652 2.69 63.19 -10.04
N GLN A 653 1.38 62.93 -10.12
CA GLN A 653 0.34 63.60 -9.31
C GLN A 653 -0.29 62.70 -8.22
N MET A 654 0.19 61.46 -8.04
CA MET A 654 -0.41 60.47 -7.13
C MET A 654 0.39 60.27 -5.84
N GLU A 655 -0.29 60.30 -4.69
CA GLU A 655 0.28 59.95 -3.38
C GLU A 655 0.17 58.42 -3.15
N GLY A 656 1.30 57.74 -2.90
CA GLY A 656 1.35 56.29 -2.63
C GLY A 656 2.76 55.70 -2.83
N GLU A 657 3.17 54.73 -1.98
CA GLU A 657 4.42 53.98 -2.17
C GLU A 657 4.22 52.89 -3.22
N GLU A 658 5.06 52.89 -4.25
CA GLU A 658 5.04 51.89 -5.32
C GLU A 658 5.80 50.64 -4.90
N ARG A 659 5.13 49.48 -4.99
CA ARG A 659 5.66 48.17 -4.60
C ARG A 659 6.23 47.42 -5.79
N PRO A 660 7.26 46.57 -5.61
CA PRO A 660 7.70 45.66 -6.66
C PRO A 660 6.57 44.69 -7.02
N TYR A 661 6.47 44.32 -8.29
CA TYR A 661 5.50 43.36 -8.79
C TYR A 661 5.81 41.94 -8.29
N SER A 662 4.79 41.21 -7.85
CA SER A 662 4.86 39.79 -7.55
C SER A 662 3.90 38.97 -8.44
N SER A 663 4.34 37.79 -8.88
CA SER A 663 3.53 36.91 -9.71
C SER A 663 2.32 36.36 -8.96
N PRO A 664 1.17 36.18 -9.63
CA PRO A 664 -0.04 35.65 -9.00
C PRO A 664 0.11 34.19 -8.57
N ALA A 665 -0.67 33.77 -7.58
CA ALA A 665 -0.69 32.38 -7.12
C ALA A 665 -1.11 31.42 -8.25
N PRO A 666 -0.44 30.26 -8.42
CA PRO A 666 -0.76 29.33 -9.50
C PRO A 666 -2.18 28.75 -9.36
N VAL A 667 -2.82 28.46 -10.50
CA VAL A 667 -4.15 27.81 -10.50
C VAL A 667 -3.99 26.30 -10.34
N ASP A 668 -4.68 25.75 -9.35
CA ASP A 668 -4.37 24.45 -8.78
C ASP A 668 -4.50 23.25 -9.75
N TYR A 669 -5.35 23.39 -10.79
CA TYR A 669 -5.57 22.38 -11.85
C TYR A 669 -4.81 22.67 -13.16
N ARG A 670 -4.30 23.88 -13.36
CA ARG A 670 -3.67 24.30 -14.64
C ARG A 670 -2.21 23.86 -14.77
N SER A 671 -1.57 23.54 -13.65
CA SER A 671 -0.15 23.18 -13.58
C SER A 671 0.78 24.31 -14.06
N GLU A 672 2.09 24.15 -13.87
CA GLU A 672 3.08 25.14 -14.32
C GLU A 672 3.25 25.10 -15.84
N PHE A 673 3.10 26.26 -16.51
CA PHE A 673 3.24 26.39 -17.95
C PHE A 673 4.61 27.01 -18.31
N LYS A 674 5.53 26.19 -18.83
CA LYS A 674 6.90 26.58 -19.23
C LYS A 674 7.15 26.35 -20.73
N PRO A 675 6.61 27.22 -21.62
CA PRO A 675 6.67 27.01 -23.07
C PRO A 675 8.08 27.06 -23.65
N GLU A 676 9.00 27.86 -23.07
CA GLU A 676 10.38 28.00 -23.54
C GLU A 676 11.13 26.67 -23.48
N MET A 677 11.01 25.95 -22.36
CA MET A 677 11.70 24.69 -22.13
C MET A 677 11.22 23.62 -23.11
N ILE A 678 9.90 23.52 -23.32
CA ILE A 678 9.32 22.53 -24.22
C ILE A 678 9.68 22.84 -25.69
N GLN A 679 9.65 24.11 -26.08
CA GLN A 679 10.05 24.51 -27.43
C GLN A 679 11.55 24.28 -27.67
N LEU A 680 12.42 24.54 -26.66
CA LEU A 680 13.85 24.24 -26.72
C LEU A 680 14.11 22.73 -26.89
N LEU A 681 13.45 21.90 -26.09
CA LEU A 681 13.55 20.44 -26.19
C LEU A 681 13.09 19.94 -27.57
N SER A 682 12.04 20.54 -28.14
CA SER A 682 11.59 20.24 -29.50
C SER A 682 12.64 20.61 -30.55
N LEU A 683 13.24 21.80 -30.47
CA LEU A 683 14.30 22.27 -31.38
C LEU A 683 15.57 21.40 -31.28
N LEU A 684 15.98 21.00 -30.07
CA LEU A 684 17.12 20.11 -29.85
C LEU A 684 16.88 18.70 -30.42
N ARG A 685 15.63 18.22 -30.43
CA ARG A 685 15.27 16.94 -31.07
C ARG A 685 15.23 17.02 -32.58
N GLU A 686 14.67 18.08 -33.14
CA GLU A 686 14.65 18.30 -34.59
C GLU A 686 16.06 18.44 -35.16
N SER A 687 16.94 19.16 -34.46
CA SER A 687 18.35 19.27 -34.84
C SER A 687 19.10 17.94 -34.74
N LYS A 688 18.85 17.11 -33.71
CA LYS A 688 19.35 15.72 -33.65
C LYS A 688 18.83 14.86 -34.81
N ARG A 689 17.54 14.95 -35.17
CA ARG A 689 16.94 14.21 -36.31
C ARG A 689 17.56 14.61 -37.65
N GLN A 690 17.78 15.90 -37.89
CA GLN A 690 18.38 16.42 -39.13
C GLN A 690 19.89 16.10 -39.23
N ARG A 691 20.62 16.11 -38.11
CA ARG A 691 22.06 15.77 -38.06
C ARG A 691 22.34 14.26 -38.08
N GLY A 692 21.38 13.40 -37.72
CA GLY A 692 21.50 11.95 -37.89
C GLY A 692 21.65 11.47 -39.35
N THR A 693 21.27 12.31 -40.32
CA THR A 693 21.40 12.04 -41.77
C THR A 693 22.67 12.62 -42.41
N ALA A 694 23.39 13.53 -41.74
CA ALA A 694 24.62 14.15 -42.23
C ALA A 694 25.62 14.23 -41.07
N GLY A 695 26.61 13.33 -41.03
CA GLY A 695 27.51 13.10 -39.89
C GLY A 695 28.37 14.29 -39.47
N GLY A 696 27.77 15.29 -38.83
CA GLY A 696 28.43 16.39 -38.13
C GLY A 696 28.64 16.10 -36.64
N GLU A 697 29.58 16.82 -36.01
CA GLU A 697 29.97 16.68 -34.61
C GLU A 697 28.80 16.93 -33.63
N GLN A 698 28.79 16.16 -32.53
CA GLN A 698 27.82 16.25 -31.45
C GLN A 698 28.08 17.53 -30.62
N MET A 699 27.04 18.28 -30.25
CA MET A 699 27.18 19.33 -29.22
C MET A 699 27.67 18.70 -27.91
N SER A 700 28.54 19.38 -27.17
CA SER A 700 29.05 18.84 -25.91
C SER A 700 27.93 18.81 -24.86
N ASN A 701 27.94 17.81 -23.97
CA ASN A 701 26.97 17.72 -22.88
C ASN A 701 27.05 18.95 -21.95
N GLU A 702 28.22 19.58 -21.84
CA GLU A 702 28.42 20.82 -21.06
C GLU A 702 27.66 22.01 -21.67
N ASP A 703 27.59 22.11 -23.01
CA ASP A 703 26.83 23.17 -23.68
C ASP A 703 25.31 22.97 -23.50
N MET A 704 24.85 21.71 -23.48
CA MET A 704 23.44 21.36 -23.25
C MET A 704 23.01 21.65 -21.81
N GLU A 705 23.86 21.34 -20.83
CA GLU A 705 23.66 21.69 -19.42
C GLU A 705 23.61 23.20 -19.21
N GLN A 706 24.52 23.95 -19.83
CA GLN A 706 24.50 25.42 -19.76
C GLN A 706 23.23 26.02 -20.38
N MET A 707 22.70 25.44 -21.46
CA MET A 707 21.45 25.89 -22.07
C MET A 707 20.22 25.66 -21.20
N LEU A 708 20.09 24.47 -20.62
CA LEU A 708 18.99 24.13 -19.69
C LEU A 708 19.05 25.02 -18.44
N THR A 709 20.26 25.19 -17.90
CA THR A 709 20.51 26.05 -16.72
C THR A 709 20.24 27.52 -17.03
N ASN A 710 20.59 28.02 -18.22
CA ASN A 710 20.28 29.39 -18.63
C ASN A 710 18.78 29.60 -18.86
N ALA A 711 18.07 28.64 -19.45
CA ALA A 711 16.62 28.69 -19.61
C ALA A 711 15.89 28.72 -18.26
N GLU A 712 16.35 27.95 -17.27
CA GLU A 712 15.82 27.97 -15.89
C GLU A 712 16.20 29.26 -15.13
N ASN A 713 17.45 29.72 -15.22
CA ASN A 713 17.89 30.93 -14.50
C ASN A 713 17.21 32.21 -15.00
N LEU A 714 16.86 32.29 -16.29
CA LEU A 714 16.06 33.39 -16.83
C LEU A 714 14.58 33.31 -16.43
N SER A 715 14.11 32.17 -15.92
CA SER A 715 12.75 32.00 -15.37
C SER A 715 12.63 32.38 -13.89
N MET A 716 13.75 32.58 -13.19
CA MET A 716 13.75 33.01 -11.79
C MET A 716 14.55 34.30 -11.58
N SER A 717 13.87 35.44 -11.61
CA SER A 717 14.41 36.66 -11.01
C SER A 717 13.56 37.10 -9.82
N VAL A 718 14.16 36.92 -8.63
CA VAL A 718 13.85 37.52 -7.31
C VAL A 718 12.66 36.95 -6.53
N ALA A 719 12.88 35.81 -5.89
CA ALA A 719 12.38 35.58 -4.53
C ALA A 719 13.60 35.34 -3.62
N GLU A 720 13.97 36.33 -2.82
CA GLU A 720 15.05 36.19 -1.85
C GLU A 720 14.65 35.17 -0.78
N GLY A 721 15.38 34.06 -0.72
CA GLY A 721 15.50 33.26 0.50
C GLY A 721 15.15 31.78 0.38
N GLU A 722 15.93 31.01 -0.37
CA GLU A 722 16.32 29.64 -0.01
C GLU A 722 17.40 29.14 -0.98
N VAL A 723 18.67 29.34 -0.60
CA VAL A 723 19.82 28.78 -1.33
C VAL A 723 20.22 27.50 -0.61
N ASP A 724 19.71 26.37 -1.08
CA ASP A 724 20.44 25.10 -1.18
C ASP A 724 19.48 24.01 -1.67
N ARG A 725 19.78 23.43 -2.86
CA ARG A 725 19.27 22.16 -3.45
C ARG A 725 18.66 22.24 -4.87
N THR A 726 19.21 23.07 -5.75
CA THR A 726 18.80 23.13 -7.18
C THR A 726 19.64 22.26 -8.13
N GLY A 727 20.65 21.54 -7.65
CA GLY A 727 21.59 20.76 -8.50
C GLY A 727 21.16 19.34 -8.91
N VAL A 728 19.99 18.86 -8.48
CA VAL A 728 19.56 17.46 -8.69
C VAL A 728 18.75 17.26 -9.97
N PHE A 729 18.10 18.30 -10.50
CA PHE A 729 17.20 18.16 -11.66
C PHE A 729 17.90 18.13 -13.02
N VAL A 730 19.01 18.88 -13.16
CA VAL A 730 19.82 18.90 -14.41
C VAL A 730 20.57 17.58 -14.59
N THR A 731 20.94 16.91 -13.50
CA THR A 731 21.73 15.67 -13.53
C THR A 731 20.90 14.47 -13.96
N ASP A 732 19.65 14.34 -13.53
CA ASP A 732 18.76 13.24 -13.93
C ASP A 732 18.36 13.30 -15.42
N ALA A 733 18.07 14.50 -15.96
CA ALA A 733 17.75 14.67 -17.38
C ALA A 733 18.95 14.45 -18.32
N VAL A 734 20.18 14.68 -17.83
CA VAL A 734 21.43 14.48 -18.60
C VAL A 734 21.95 13.05 -18.48
N GLU A 735 21.79 12.39 -17.33
CA GLU A 735 22.13 10.97 -17.14
C GLU A 735 21.25 10.04 -18.01
N GLU A 736 20.00 10.41 -18.29
CA GLU A 736 19.11 9.61 -19.14
C GLU A 736 19.39 9.76 -20.66
N ILE A 737 20.02 10.87 -21.07
CA ILE A 737 20.45 11.10 -22.46
C ILE A 737 21.80 10.40 -22.75
N GLY A 738 22.58 10.10 -21.70
CA GLY A 738 23.85 9.38 -21.77
C GLY A 738 23.73 7.93 -21.31
N GLY A 739 23.57 6.99 -22.25
CA GLY A 739 23.52 5.56 -21.92
C GLY A 739 24.74 5.05 -21.12
N LYS A 740 24.49 4.62 -19.87
CA LYS A 740 25.08 3.51 -19.07
C LYS A 740 25.50 3.91 -17.65
N GLY A 741 24.93 3.18 -16.68
CA GLY A 741 25.66 2.68 -15.50
C GLY A 741 25.27 3.33 -14.18
N ALA A 742 24.50 2.60 -13.37
CA ALA A 742 24.17 2.98 -11.99
C ALA A 742 25.43 3.21 -11.13
N PRO A 743 25.50 4.30 -10.34
CA PRO A 743 26.53 4.46 -9.33
C PRO A 743 26.14 3.76 -8.01
N GLU A 744 27.02 2.86 -7.57
CA GLU A 744 27.08 2.32 -6.20
C GLU A 744 27.31 3.45 -5.19
N GLY A 745 26.43 3.61 -4.21
CA GLY A 745 26.67 4.60 -3.16
C GLY A 745 25.56 4.85 -2.13
N ALA A 746 24.68 3.88 -1.83
CA ALA A 746 23.69 4.08 -0.77
C ALA A 746 24.32 3.92 0.62
N VAL A 747 24.32 5.02 1.38
CA VAL A 747 24.63 5.08 2.81
C VAL A 747 23.71 4.12 3.57
N LYS A 748 24.32 3.21 4.34
CA LYS A 748 23.64 2.25 5.20
C LYS A 748 22.81 2.97 6.28
N PRO A 749 21.51 2.70 6.43
CA PRO A 749 20.79 3.07 7.64
C PRO A 749 21.36 2.28 8.82
N VAL A 750 21.69 3.01 9.87
CA VAL A 750 22.23 2.50 11.13
C VAL A 750 21.22 1.55 11.77
N SER A 751 21.67 0.31 12.02
CA SER A 751 20.91 -0.71 12.73
C SER A 751 20.73 -0.34 14.20
N TYR A 752 19.51 -0.10 14.64
CA TYR A 752 19.15 -0.20 16.06
C TYR A 752 18.92 -1.67 16.43
N PRO A 753 19.25 -2.08 17.67
CA PRO A 753 19.34 -3.49 18.04
C PRO A 753 17.96 -4.12 18.24
N TYR A 754 17.70 -5.15 17.42
CA TYR A 754 16.97 -6.39 17.72
C TYR A 754 15.74 -6.25 18.64
N ASP A 755 14.57 -5.98 18.03
CA ASP A 755 13.28 -6.35 18.64
C ASP A 755 13.24 -7.89 18.76
N PRO A 756 12.86 -8.46 19.93
CA PRO A 756 12.72 -9.90 20.06
C PRO A 756 11.62 -10.37 19.11
N VAL A 757 12.05 -11.17 18.13
CA VAL A 757 11.20 -11.87 17.19
C VAL A 757 10.26 -12.77 18.01
N PHE A 758 9.02 -12.33 18.19
CA PHE A 758 7.93 -13.28 18.37
C PHE A 758 7.90 -14.09 17.08
N ASP A 759 8.12 -15.40 17.17
CA ASP A 759 8.05 -16.33 16.04
C ASP A 759 6.69 -16.22 15.35
N GLN A 760 6.61 -15.34 14.34
CA GLN A 760 5.48 -15.12 13.44
C GLN A 760 5.45 -16.18 12.31
N GLU A 761 5.83 -17.41 12.59
CA GLU A 761 5.60 -18.49 11.62
C GLU A 761 4.10 -18.84 11.64
N ASP A 762 3.40 -18.36 10.60
CA ASP A 762 1.99 -18.56 10.18
C ASP A 762 0.93 -17.53 10.68
N GLN A 763 1.19 -16.22 10.64
CA GLN A 763 0.12 -15.21 10.57
C GLN A 763 0.27 -14.31 9.34
N GLY A 764 0.76 -14.82 8.21
CA GLY A 764 1.01 -13.89 7.10
C GLY A 764 -0.31 -13.32 6.56
N GLY A 765 -0.29 -12.03 6.22
CA GLY A 765 -1.42 -11.35 5.61
C GLY A 765 -1.56 -11.67 4.11
N PRO A 766 -2.22 -10.78 3.35
CA PRO A 766 -2.35 -10.87 1.90
C PRO A 766 -1.00 -11.10 1.21
N LEU A 767 -0.97 -11.99 0.22
CA LEU A 767 0.24 -12.27 -0.56
C LEU A 767 0.40 -11.29 -1.73
N GLU A 768 1.65 -11.10 -2.16
CA GLU A 768 2.00 -10.25 -3.31
C GLU A 768 2.55 -11.07 -4.48
N LEU A 769 2.35 -10.57 -5.71
CA LEU A 769 2.84 -11.21 -6.93
C LEU A 769 4.33 -10.95 -7.11
N LYS A 770 5.10 -12.02 -7.33
CA LYS A 770 6.54 -11.94 -7.64
C LYS A 770 6.87 -12.30 -9.09
N ASP A 771 6.02 -13.10 -9.74
CA ASP A 771 6.28 -13.66 -11.07
C ASP A 771 5.07 -13.50 -12.02
N PRO A 772 5.28 -13.31 -13.34
CA PRO A 772 4.20 -13.11 -14.32
C PRO A 772 3.31 -14.34 -14.59
N GLN A 773 3.75 -15.55 -14.21
CA GLN A 773 2.95 -16.79 -14.28
C GLN A 773 2.28 -17.16 -12.94
N SER A 774 2.25 -16.22 -11.99
CA SER A 774 1.57 -16.40 -10.71
C SER A 774 0.27 -15.61 -10.64
N PHE A 775 -0.73 -16.15 -9.96
CA PHE A 775 -2.05 -15.58 -9.78
C PHE A 775 -2.44 -15.62 -8.31
N LEU A 776 -3.07 -14.55 -7.82
CA LEU A 776 -3.61 -14.50 -6.46
C LEU A 776 -5.11 -14.81 -6.48
N TYR A 777 -5.54 -15.66 -5.56
CA TYR A 777 -6.95 -16.00 -5.36
C TYR A 777 -7.36 -15.80 -3.90
N ASP A 778 -8.60 -15.35 -3.72
CA ASP A 778 -9.22 -15.28 -2.42
C ASP A 778 -9.61 -16.68 -1.94
N GLU A 779 -9.55 -16.89 -0.63
CA GLU A 779 -9.96 -18.13 0.02
C GLU A 779 -11.13 -17.87 0.95
N TRP A 780 -12.17 -18.70 0.88
CA TRP A 780 -13.31 -18.58 1.76
C TRP A 780 -12.99 -19.18 3.14
N ASP A 781 -13.15 -18.37 4.18
CA ASP A 781 -13.05 -18.82 5.56
C ASP A 781 -14.46 -18.99 6.14
N TYR A 782 -14.90 -20.24 6.31
CA TYR A 782 -16.23 -20.54 6.83
C TYR A 782 -16.45 -20.06 8.27
N ARG A 783 -15.39 -19.90 9.07
CA ARG A 783 -15.49 -19.41 10.45
C ARG A 783 -15.77 -17.92 10.47
N MET A 784 -15.12 -17.18 9.57
CA MET A 784 -15.37 -15.75 9.35
C MET A 784 -16.66 -15.51 8.57
N SER A 785 -17.17 -16.53 7.86
CA SER A 785 -18.24 -16.39 6.87
C SER A 785 -17.94 -15.27 5.86
N ASP A 786 -16.66 -15.12 5.50
CA ASP A 786 -16.17 -14.12 4.55
C ASP A 786 -14.89 -14.63 3.86
N TYR A 787 -14.45 -13.92 2.81
CA TYR A 787 -13.22 -14.21 2.10
C TYR A 787 -12.01 -13.57 2.78
N ARG A 788 -10.91 -14.34 2.81
CA ARG A 788 -9.55 -13.83 3.00
C ARG A 788 -9.01 -13.35 1.65
N LEU A 789 -8.72 -12.05 1.56
CA LEU A 789 -8.27 -11.42 0.33
C LEU A 789 -6.83 -11.82 -0.04
N ARG A 790 -6.58 -12.13 -1.33
CA ARG A 790 -5.27 -12.45 -1.91
C ARG A 790 -4.50 -13.50 -1.10
N TRP A 791 -5.21 -14.49 -0.59
CA TRP A 791 -4.67 -15.42 0.41
C TRP A 791 -3.87 -16.57 -0.22
N CYS A 792 -4.21 -16.97 -1.44
CA CYS A 792 -3.61 -18.11 -2.12
C CYS A 792 -2.83 -17.69 -3.37
N LEU A 793 -1.58 -18.11 -3.48
CA LEU A 793 -0.72 -17.94 -4.64
C LEU A 793 -0.72 -19.21 -5.49
N LEU A 794 -1.25 -19.08 -6.71
CA LEU A 794 -1.31 -20.13 -7.72
C LEU A 794 -0.25 -19.89 -8.81
N ARG A 795 0.51 -20.91 -9.18
CA ARG A 795 1.53 -20.88 -10.25
C ARG A 795 1.07 -21.74 -11.42
N GLU A 796 0.87 -21.10 -12.57
CA GLU A 796 0.54 -21.80 -13.81
C GLU A 796 1.83 -22.31 -14.48
N LYS A 797 1.87 -23.61 -14.82
CA LYS A 797 3.04 -24.25 -15.46
C LYS A 797 2.58 -25.12 -16.63
N ASP A 798 3.31 -25.04 -17.74
CA ASP A 798 3.13 -26.00 -18.83
C ASP A 798 3.65 -27.38 -18.44
N MET A 799 2.89 -28.43 -18.75
CA MET A 799 3.33 -29.79 -18.51
C MET A 799 4.47 -30.17 -19.47
N GLY A 800 5.51 -30.83 -18.95
CA GLY A 800 6.63 -31.33 -19.75
C GLY A 800 6.23 -32.46 -20.71
N GLU A 801 6.99 -32.64 -21.79
CA GLU A 801 6.76 -33.74 -22.76
C GLU A 801 7.34 -35.08 -22.24
N GLY A 802 6.54 -36.15 -22.33
CA GLY A 802 6.93 -37.53 -22.02
C GLY A 802 7.08 -38.40 -23.26
N ASP A 803 6.90 -39.71 -23.08
CA ASP A 803 7.02 -40.68 -24.17
C ASP A 803 5.89 -40.51 -25.21
N ALA A 804 6.27 -40.62 -26.49
CA ALA A 804 5.33 -40.53 -27.61
C ALA A 804 4.49 -41.80 -27.78
N GLY A 805 4.96 -42.94 -27.27
CA GLY A 805 4.28 -44.23 -27.40
C GLY A 805 3.05 -44.40 -26.51
N PHE A 806 3.00 -43.75 -25.35
CA PHE A 806 1.97 -43.96 -24.33
C PHE A 806 0.53 -43.81 -24.86
N TYR A 807 0.26 -42.72 -25.60
CA TYR A 807 -1.08 -42.44 -26.14
C TYR A 807 -1.54 -43.53 -27.13
N GLY A 808 -0.65 -43.96 -28.03
CA GLY A 808 -0.95 -44.99 -29.02
C GLY A 808 -1.16 -46.37 -28.37
N ILE A 809 -0.24 -46.75 -27.47
CA ILE A 809 -0.30 -48.03 -26.73
C ILE A 809 -1.60 -48.12 -25.92
N THR A 810 -2.03 -47.03 -25.29
CA THR A 810 -3.28 -46.99 -24.53
C THR A 810 -4.50 -47.24 -25.43
N LEU A 811 -4.57 -46.59 -26.60
CA LEU A 811 -5.65 -46.83 -27.56
C LEU A 811 -5.65 -48.25 -28.12
N GLU A 812 -4.47 -48.87 -28.30
CA GLU A 812 -4.36 -50.28 -28.70
C GLU A 812 -4.87 -51.22 -27.60
N ASN A 813 -4.44 -51.00 -26.36
CA ASN A 813 -4.85 -51.77 -25.19
C ASN A 813 -6.38 -51.74 -24.98
N TYR A 814 -7.01 -50.58 -25.20
CA TYR A 814 -8.46 -50.38 -25.08
C TYR A 814 -9.17 -50.34 -26.45
N SER A 815 -8.61 -50.92 -27.50
CA SER A 815 -9.11 -50.78 -28.88
C SER A 815 -10.59 -51.12 -29.06
N ASN A 816 -11.09 -52.17 -28.40
CA ASN A 816 -12.52 -52.52 -28.42
C ASN A 816 -13.39 -51.43 -27.79
N LEU A 817 -12.98 -50.92 -26.62
CA LEU A 817 -13.69 -49.88 -25.89
C LEU A 817 -13.62 -48.53 -26.61
N ALA A 818 -12.45 -48.15 -27.12
CA ALA A 818 -12.25 -46.94 -27.91
C ALA A 818 -13.16 -46.92 -29.16
N ASN A 819 -13.24 -48.04 -29.88
CA ASN A 819 -14.14 -48.18 -31.03
C ASN A 819 -15.62 -48.09 -30.63
N GLN A 820 -16.00 -48.66 -29.48
CA GLN A 820 -17.37 -48.56 -28.96
C GLN A 820 -17.72 -47.12 -28.57
N ILE A 821 -16.85 -46.44 -27.83
CA ILE A 821 -17.01 -45.04 -27.43
C ILE A 821 -17.13 -44.16 -28.68
N ARG A 822 -16.22 -44.30 -29.65
CA ARG A 822 -16.27 -43.57 -30.91
C ARG A 822 -17.61 -43.72 -31.62
N ARG A 823 -18.11 -44.96 -31.80
CA ARG A 823 -19.44 -45.20 -32.41
C ARG A 823 -20.58 -44.56 -31.63
N GLN A 824 -20.53 -44.59 -30.30
CA GLN A 824 -21.55 -43.98 -29.46
C GLN A 824 -21.56 -42.44 -29.58
N PHE A 825 -20.38 -41.83 -29.72
CA PHE A 825 -20.20 -40.39 -29.86
C PHE A 825 -20.53 -39.91 -31.29
N GLU A 826 -20.24 -40.71 -32.33
CA GLU A 826 -20.67 -40.46 -33.71
C GLU A 826 -22.21 -40.40 -33.84
N LEU A 827 -22.97 -41.12 -33.00
CA LEU A 827 -24.44 -41.05 -32.97
C LEU A 827 -24.98 -39.78 -32.30
N VAL A 828 -24.18 -39.15 -31.44
CA VAL A 828 -24.50 -37.91 -30.72
C VAL A 828 -24.07 -36.67 -31.50
N ALA A 829 -23.03 -36.80 -32.33
CA ALA A 829 -22.56 -35.73 -33.20
C ALA A 829 -23.74 -35.17 -34.02
N PRO A 830 -23.94 -33.83 -34.03
CA PRO A 830 -25.07 -33.23 -34.72
C PRO A 830 -25.05 -33.65 -36.20
N GLN A 831 -26.11 -34.33 -36.64
CA GLN A 831 -26.28 -34.60 -38.06
C GLN A 831 -26.37 -33.25 -38.79
N GLY A 832 -25.42 -33.01 -39.68
CA GLY A 832 -25.38 -31.79 -40.48
C GLY A 832 -26.73 -31.49 -41.14
N PHE A 833 -27.09 -30.21 -41.13
CA PHE A 833 -28.25 -29.58 -41.79
C PHE A 833 -29.61 -30.30 -41.60
N ARG A 834 -30.36 -29.93 -40.54
CA ARG A 834 -31.78 -30.26 -40.48
C ARG A 834 -32.57 -29.28 -41.37
N LYS A 835 -33.05 -29.74 -42.52
CA LYS A 835 -33.93 -28.96 -43.40
C LYS A 835 -35.33 -28.84 -42.77
N THR A 836 -35.71 -27.63 -42.37
CA THR A 836 -37.08 -27.33 -41.91
C THR A 836 -37.88 -26.78 -43.09
N ARG A 837 -39.02 -27.40 -43.40
CA ARG A 837 -39.81 -27.09 -44.59
C ARG A 837 -40.93 -26.07 -44.36
N ARG A 838 -41.51 -25.52 -45.44
CA ARG A 838 -42.65 -24.59 -45.44
C ARG A 838 -42.46 -23.38 -44.51
N GLN A 839 -41.39 -22.63 -44.71
CA GLN A 839 -41.07 -21.38 -44.02
C GLN A 839 -41.37 -20.18 -44.92
N GLN A 840 -41.67 -19.01 -44.33
CA GLN A 840 -41.92 -17.78 -45.08
C GLN A 840 -40.64 -17.23 -45.74
N ASP A 841 -39.48 -17.56 -45.20
CA ASP A 841 -38.17 -17.17 -45.69
C ASP A 841 -37.15 -18.31 -45.46
N GLY A 842 -36.13 -18.42 -46.29
CA GLY A 842 -35.13 -19.48 -46.20
C GLY A 842 -34.18 -19.60 -47.38
N ASP A 843 -33.14 -20.42 -47.21
CA ASP A 843 -31.98 -20.50 -48.13
C ASP A 843 -32.31 -21.13 -49.49
N ASP A 844 -33.41 -21.88 -49.59
CA ASP A 844 -33.77 -22.66 -50.78
C ASP A 844 -35.30 -22.76 -50.91
N LEU A 845 -35.83 -22.98 -52.10
CA LEU A 845 -37.27 -23.10 -52.34
C LEU A 845 -37.78 -24.50 -51.99
N ASP A 846 -38.93 -24.58 -51.31
CA ASP A 846 -39.66 -25.82 -51.14
C ASP A 846 -40.52 -26.08 -52.38
N PHE A 847 -40.00 -26.86 -53.32
CA PHE A 847 -40.69 -27.13 -54.58
C PHE A 847 -42.13 -27.65 -54.38
N ASP A 848 -42.38 -28.45 -53.34
CA ASP A 848 -43.72 -28.95 -53.05
C ASP A 848 -44.68 -27.81 -52.67
N ALA A 849 -44.23 -26.89 -51.80
CA ALA A 849 -45.01 -25.72 -51.38
C ALA A 849 -45.19 -24.70 -52.51
N VAL A 850 -44.18 -24.52 -53.37
CA VAL A 850 -44.25 -23.65 -54.56
C VAL A 850 -45.24 -24.22 -55.59
N ILE A 851 -45.23 -25.54 -55.81
CA ILE A 851 -46.19 -26.19 -56.69
C ILE A 851 -47.61 -26.00 -56.16
N GLU A 852 -47.84 -26.23 -54.86
CA GLU A 852 -49.14 -25.98 -54.21
C GLU A 852 -49.57 -24.52 -54.36
N ALA A 853 -48.69 -23.55 -54.10
CA ALA A 853 -49.01 -22.13 -54.25
C ALA A 853 -49.34 -21.72 -55.70
N VAL A 854 -48.68 -22.33 -56.69
CA VAL A 854 -48.99 -22.10 -58.11
C VAL A 854 -50.34 -22.74 -58.48
N ILE A 855 -50.67 -23.90 -57.92
CA ILE A 855 -51.97 -24.55 -58.08
C ILE A 855 -53.07 -23.67 -57.47
N ASP A 856 -52.88 -23.18 -56.24
CA ASP A 856 -53.83 -22.31 -55.54
C ASP A 856 -54.05 -21.01 -56.29
N ARG A 857 -52.97 -20.36 -56.74
CA ARG A 857 -53.04 -19.14 -57.54
C ARG A 857 -53.77 -19.34 -58.86
N LYS A 858 -53.56 -20.48 -59.55
CA LYS A 858 -54.30 -20.82 -60.77
C LYS A 858 -55.76 -21.19 -60.51
N SER A 859 -56.07 -21.62 -59.30
CA SER A 859 -57.42 -21.98 -58.85
C SER A 859 -58.19 -20.79 -58.25
N GLY A 860 -57.59 -19.60 -58.19
CA GLY A 860 -58.19 -18.38 -57.64
C GLY A 860 -58.20 -18.30 -56.11
N LEU A 861 -57.47 -19.18 -55.42
CA LEU A 861 -57.27 -19.15 -53.97
C LEU A 861 -56.00 -18.36 -53.64
N THR A 862 -55.99 -17.72 -52.47
CA THR A 862 -54.79 -17.01 -51.98
C THR A 862 -53.74 -18.04 -51.56
N PRO A 863 -52.57 -18.08 -52.23
CA PRO A 863 -51.52 -19.04 -51.89
C PRO A 863 -50.86 -18.73 -50.55
N SER A 864 -50.28 -19.75 -49.92
CA SER A 864 -49.51 -19.60 -48.69
C SER A 864 -48.12 -19.02 -48.97
N ASP A 865 -47.70 -18.03 -48.19
CA ASP A 865 -46.39 -17.36 -48.30
C ASP A 865 -45.21 -18.23 -47.81
N LYS A 866 -45.50 -19.41 -47.25
CA LYS A 866 -44.53 -20.35 -46.68
C LYS A 866 -43.85 -21.24 -47.75
N LEU A 867 -43.07 -20.61 -48.63
CA LEU A 867 -42.51 -21.23 -49.84
C LEU A 867 -41.07 -21.75 -49.72
N TYR A 868 -40.40 -21.52 -48.60
CA TYR A 868 -38.97 -21.75 -48.46
C TYR A 868 -38.64 -22.90 -47.50
N ASN A 869 -37.46 -23.48 -47.67
CA ASN A 869 -36.82 -24.41 -46.74
C ASN A 869 -35.64 -23.70 -46.08
N LEU A 870 -35.55 -23.73 -44.75
CA LEU A 870 -34.43 -23.18 -43.99
C LEU A 870 -33.49 -24.31 -43.55
N ARG A 871 -32.19 -24.19 -43.82
CA ARG A 871 -31.18 -25.15 -43.35
C ARG A 871 -30.73 -24.72 -41.96
N ASN A 872 -31.38 -25.24 -40.92
CA ASN A 872 -30.99 -24.85 -39.56
C ASN A 872 -29.69 -25.56 -39.18
N LYS A 873 -28.60 -24.79 -39.00
CA LYS A 873 -27.31 -25.29 -38.56
C LYS A 873 -27.40 -25.46 -37.04
N VAL A 874 -27.76 -26.66 -36.57
CA VAL A 874 -27.64 -27.00 -35.14
C VAL A 874 -26.15 -27.19 -34.87
N GLN A 875 -25.43 -26.10 -34.61
CA GLN A 875 -24.06 -26.16 -34.11
C GLN A 875 -24.11 -26.52 -32.63
N ARG A 876 -23.46 -27.63 -32.30
CA ARG A 876 -23.11 -27.93 -30.91
C ARG A 876 -22.03 -26.94 -30.50
N ASP A 877 -22.28 -26.22 -29.42
CA ASP A 877 -21.44 -25.14 -28.92
C ASP A 877 -21.25 -25.32 -27.41
N VAL A 878 -20.29 -26.18 -27.08
CA VAL A 878 -20.00 -26.65 -25.72
C VAL A 878 -18.51 -26.47 -25.45
N ALA A 879 -18.16 -25.86 -24.31
CA ALA A 879 -16.79 -25.76 -23.80
C ALA A 879 -16.65 -26.49 -22.47
N VAL A 880 -15.62 -27.32 -22.32
CA VAL A 880 -15.44 -28.14 -21.09
C VAL A 880 -14.01 -28.08 -20.57
N ALA A 881 -13.82 -27.87 -19.27
CA ALA A 881 -12.51 -28.03 -18.62
C ALA A 881 -12.50 -29.26 -17.73
N PHE A 882 -11.49 -30.12 -17.90
CA PHE A 882 -11.21 -31.25 -17.02
C PHE A 882 -10.04 -30.87 -16.12
N LEU A 883 -10.29 -30.85 -14.81
CA LEU A 883 -9.28 -30.62 -13.78
C LEU A 883 -9.02 -31.93 -13.04
N MET A 884 -7.80 -32.44 -13.19
CA MET A 884 -7.36 -33.70 -12.60
C MET A 884 -6.51 -33.43 -11.34
N ASP A 885 -6.79 -34.15 -10.28
CA ASP A 885 -5.98 -34.15 -9.08
C ASP A 885 -4.63 -34.84 -9.35
N MET A 886 -3.54 -34.15 -9.05
CA MET A 886 -2.18 -34.70 -9.15
C MET A 886 -1.53 -34.80 -7.78
N SER A 887 -2.29 -34.84 -6.69
CA SER A 887 -1.77 -34.96 -5.32
C SER A 887 -1.22 -36.36 -5.01
N ALA A 888 -0.55 -36.48 -3.86
CA ALA A 888 0.14 -37.69 -3.42
C ALA A 888 -0.79 -38.90 -3.22
N SER A 889 -2.08 -38.71 -2.94
CA SER A 889 -3.06 -39.80 -2.82
C SER A 889 -3.18 -40.61 -4.11
N THR A 890 -3.02 -39.94 -5.26
CA THR A 890 -3.15 -40.59 -6.58
C THR A 890 -2.03 -41.59 -6.88
N ALA A 891 -1.01 -41.67 -6.01
CA ALA A 891 0.05 -42.66 -6.04
C ALA A 891 -0.34 -44.04 -5.50
N GLU A 892 -1.52 -44.19 -4.89
CA GLU A 892 -2.00 -45.46 -4.31
C GLU A 892 -2.06 -46.58 -5.36
N ALA A 893 -1.61 -47.78 -4.96
CA ALA A 893 -1.56 -48.95 -5.81
C ALA A 893 -2.92 -49.67 -5.84
N ILE A 894 -3.34 -50.09 -7.03
CA ILE A 894 -4.59 -50.84 -7.21
C ILE A 894 -4.30 -52.32 -6.91
N ASP A 895 -5.00 -52.84 -5.91
CA ASP A 895 -4.67 -54.09 -5.22
C ASP A 895 -4.98 -55.34 -6.08
N GLU A 896 -3.96 -55.98 -6.65
CA GLU A 896 -4.05 -57.37 -7.13
C GLU A 896 -3.32 -58.30 -6.14
N THR A 897 -4.09 -58.84 -5.21
CA THR A 897 -3.98 -60.14 -4.54
C THR A 897 -2.64 -60.90 -4.66
N ARG A 898 -1.78 -60.76 -3.65
CA ARG A 898 -1.25 -61.90 -2.84
C ARG A 898 -0.76 -63.12 -3.65
N ARG A 899 0.28 -63.00 -4.49
CA ARG A 899 0.98 -64.17 -5.07
C ARG A 899 2.38 -63.91 -5.68
N LEU A 900 3.22 -63.07 -5.09
CA LEU A 900 4.63 -62.88 -5.53
C LEU A 900 5.60 -62.71 -4.33
N ALA A 901 5.32 -63.36 -3.20
CA ALA A 901 6.18 -63.28 -2.01
C ALA A 901 7.42 -64.19 -2.06
N ASP A 902 7.62 -64.99 -3.12
CA ASP A 902 8.70 -65.99 -3.18
C ASP A 902 9.86 -65.62 -4.12
N GLU A 903 9.94 -64.40 -4.67
CA GLU A 903 11.05 -63.96 -5.56
C GLU A 903 11.78 -62.68 -5.09
N TRP A 904 11.92 -62.45 -3.78
CA TRP A 904 12.61 -61.26 -3.26
C TRP A 904 13.90 -61.52 -2.46
N ASP A 905 14.35 -62.76 -2.33
CA ASP A 905 15.63 -63.05 -1.66
C ASP A 905 16.82 -62.88 -2.63
N ALA A 906 17.86 -62.18 -2.16
CA ALA A 906 19.10 -62.02 -2.90
C ALA A 906 19.89 -63.35 -2.88
N PRO A 907 20.41 -63.83 -4.03
CA PRO A 907 21.22 -65.05 -4.05
C PRO A 907 22.51 -64.90 -3.25
N ASP A 908 22.88 -65.91 -2.48
CA ASP A 908 24.09 -65.92 -1.63
C ASP A 908 25.42 -66.00 -2.42
N ASP A 909 25.39 -66.30 -3.73
CA ASP A 909 26.58 -66.36 -4.59
C ASP A 909 27.02 -64.95 -5.06
N PRO A 910 28.26 -64.51 -4.77
CA PRO A 910 28.77 -63.19 -5.17
C PRO A 910 28.71 -62.89 -6.67
N LEU A 911 28.79 -63.89 -7.56
CA LEU A 911 28.73 -63.68 -9.01
C LEU A 911 27.29 -63.50 -9.51
N GLU A 912 26.33 -64.25 -8.96
CA GLU A 912 24.90 -64.06 -9.25
C GLU A 912 24.34 -62.80 -8.61
N TYR A 913 24.79 -62.46 -7.39
CA TYR A 913 24.46 -61.22 -6.71
C TYR A 913 24.85 -59.98 -7.55
N MET A 914 26.01 -60.03 -8.21
CA MET A 914 26.46 -58.96 -9.11
C MET A 914 25.63 -58.88 -10.40
N PHE A 915 25.13 -60.01 -10.91
CA PHE A 915 24.20 -60.05 -12.05
C PHE A 915 22.80 -59.54 -11.66
N TRP A 916 22.33 -59.89 -10.46
CA TRP A 916 21.09 -59.41 -9.84
C TRP A 916 21.13 -57.89 -9.60
N LEU A 917 22.25 -57.34 -9.12
CA LEU A 917 22.46 -55.90 -8.96
C LEU A 917 22.55 -55.15 -10.29
N ARG A 918 23.15 -55.76 -11.32
CA ARG A 918 23.31 -55.14 -12.65
C ARG A 918 21.99 -55.09 -13.41
N SER A 919 21.14 -56.10 -13.26
CA SER A 919 19.80 -56.15 -13.88
C SER A 919 18.82 -55.13 -13.28
N ARG A 920 19.08 -54.64 -12.05
CA ARG A 920 18.23 -53.64 -11.36
C ARG A 920 18.52 -52.17 -11.65
N ARG A 921 19.65 -51.81 -12.27
CA ARG A 921 20.02 -50.40 -12.56
C ARG A 921 19.75 -49.94 -13.99
N GLY A 922 19.42 -50.85 -14.91
CA GLY A 922 19.38 -50.55 -16.35
C GLY A 922 18.00 -50.52 -17.00
N GLU A 923 16.96 -51.04 -16.36
CA GLU A 923 15.61 -51.08 -16.92
C GLU A 923 14.64 -50.39 -15.97
N GLY A 924 13.93 -49.38 -16.48
CA GLY A 924 12.80 -48.80 -15.78
C GLY A 924 11.83 -49.91 -15.41
N VAL A 925 11.72 -50.19 -14.11
CA VAL A 925 10.81 -51.19 -13.56
C VAL A 925 9.41 -50.86 -14.07
N ARG A 926 8.93 -51.61 -15.08
CA ARG A 926 7.50 -51.76 -15.32
C ARG A 926 6.94 -52.37 -14.05
N ARG A 927 6.41 -51.51 -13.19
CA ARG A 927 5.76 -51.90 -11.94
C ARG A 927 4.63 -52.85 -12.31
N SER A 928 4.54 -54.02 -11.67
CA SER A 928 3.51 -55.02 -11.98
C SER A 928 2.13 -54.67 -11.40
N TYR A 929 1.96 -53.47 -10.85
CA TYR A 929 0.70 -52.93 -10.33
C TYR A 929 0.44 -51.56 -10.97
N LYS A 930 -0.84 -51.25 -11.23
CA LYS A 930 -1.27 -49.93 -11.70
C LYS A 930 -1.57 -49.01 -10.51
N ARG A 931 -1.33 -47.70 -10.65
CA ARG A 931 -1.77 -46.69 -9.67
C ARG A 931 -3.04 -45.99 -10.15
N ILE A 932 -3.69 -45.28 -9.24
CA ILE A 932 -4.88 -44.46 -9.54
C ILE A 932 -4.61 -43.49 -10.69
N VAL A 933 -3.53 -42.70 -10.59
CA VAL A 933 -3.09 -41.76 -11.63
C VAL A 933 -2.87 -42.42 -13.00
N ASP A 934 -2.44 -43.69 -13.03
CA ASP A 934 -2.17 -44.39 -14.29
C ASP A 934 -3.50 -44.73 -15.00
N LEU A 935 -4.56 -45.08 -14.26
CA LEU A 935 -5.90 -45.27 -14.81
C LEU A 935 -6.57 -43.94 -15.19
N GLU A 936 -6.34 -42.87 -14.44
CA GLU A 936 -6.86 -41.53 -14.79
C GLU A 936 -6.30 -41.05 -16.14
N LYS A 937 -5.00 -41.23 -16.37
CA LYS A 937 -4.37 -40.96 -17.68
C LYS A 937 -4.99 -41.79 -18.80
N GLU A 938 -5.14 -43.10 -18.59
CA GLU A 938 -5.75 -44.00 -19.58
C GLU A 938 -7.18 -43.56 -19.92
N SER A 939 -7.93 -43.12 -18.92
CA SER A 939 -9.30 -42.60 -19.05
C SER A 939 -9.34 -41.28 -19.82
N LEU A 940 -8.40 -40.36 -19.56
CA LEU A 940 -8.26 -39.12 -20.32
C LEU A 940 -7.95 -39.37 -21.79
N VAL A 941 -7.11 -40.37 -22.12
CA VAL A 941 -6.84 -40.73 -23.52
C VAL A 941 -8.12 -41.16 -24.25
N LEU A 942 -8.95 -42.00 -23.62
CA LEU A 942 -10.22 -42.44 -24.18
C LEU A 942 -11.23 -41.28 -24.30
N LEU A 943 -11.27 -40.39 -23.30
CA LEU A 943 -12.11 -39.20 -23.31
C LEU A 943 -11.70 -38.22 -24.42
N ILE A 944 -10.41 -37.94 -24.59
CA ILE A 944 -9.89 -37.12 -25.69
C ILE A 944 -10.32 -37.72 -27.02
N HIS A 945 -10.15 -39.04 -27.19
CA HIS A 945 -10.57 -39.72 -28.42
C HIS A 945 -12.09 -39.56 -28.68
N ALA A 946 -12.89 -39.54 -27.63
CA ALA A 946 -14.34 -39.33 -27.70
C ALA A 946 -14.71 -37.88 -28.05
N ILE A 947 -14.11 -36.89 -27.38
CA ILE A 947 -14.41 -35.46 -27.57
C ILE A 947 -13.95 -34.98 -28.95
N GLU A 948 -12.78 -35.43 -29.42
CA GLU A 948 -12.28 -35.16 -30.78
C GLU A 948 -13.22 -35.71 -31.87
N THR A 949 -14.03 -36.72 -31.55
CA THR A 949 -15.04 -37.26 -32.48
C THR A 949 -16.28 -36.34 -32.60
N ILE A 950 -16.63 -35.62 -31.53
CA ILE A 950 -17.79 -34.70 -31.50
C ILE A 950 -17.41 -33.27 -31.92
N GLY A 951 -16.19 -32.84 -31.62
CA GLY A 951 -15.68 -31.50 -31.95
C GLY A 951 -15.99 -30.42 -30.92
N ASP A 952 -16.21 -30.78 -29.65
CA ASP A 952 -16.41 -29.80 -28.57
C ASP A 952 -15.08 -29.16 -28.15
N THR A 953 -15.12 -27.90 -27.72
CA THR A 953 -13.93 -27.20 -27.19
C THR A 953 -13.63 -27.73 -25.80
N TYR A 954 -12.38 -28.13 -25.53
CA TYR A 954 -12.02 -28.69 -24.22
C TYR A 954 -10.61 -28.32 -23.77
N GLY A 955 -10.43 -28.18 -22.45
CA GLY A 955 -9.13 -28.02 -21.78
C GLY A 955 -8.87 -29.15 -20.80
N ILE A 956 -7.61 -29.54 -20.63
CA ILE A 956 -7.17 -30.56 -19.68
C ILE A 956 -6.07 -29.97 -18.82
N TYR A 957 -6.32 -29.96 -17.52
CA TYR A 957 -5.47 -29.34 -16.52
C TYR A 957 -5.25 -30.30 -15.35
N GLY A 958 -4.12 -30.14 -14.66
CA GLY A 958 -3.82 -30.83 -13.41
C GLY A 958 -3.55 -29.83 -12.29
N PHE A 959 -3.72 -30.23 -11.03
CA PHE A 959 -3.35 -29.37 -9.89
C PHE A 959 -2.70 -30.14 -8.74
N SER A 960 -1.87 -29.44 -7.98
CA SER A 960 -1.23 -29.92 -6.75
C SER A 960 -0.99 -28.72 -5.83
N GLY A 961 -1.06 -28.88 -4.51
CA GLY A 961 -0.87 -27.80 -3.54
C GLY A 961 0.18 -28.13 -2.46
N TYR A 962 0.82 -27.10 -1.92
CA TYR A 962 1.65 -27.18 -0.72
C TYR A 962 1.63 -25.85 0.05
N GLY A 963 0.62 -25.70 0.89
CA GLY A 963 0.35 -24.45 1.58
C GLY A 963 -0.23 -23.38 0.64
N ARG A 964 -0.64 -22.26 1.24
CA ARG A 964 -1.27 -21.15 0.52
C ARG A 964 -0.35 -20.46 -0.48
N GLU A 965 0.96 -20.58 -0.29
CA GLU A 965 1.97 -19.89 -1.10
C GLU A 965 2.38 -20.71 -2.34
N ASN A 966 2.00 -21.99 -2.42
CA ASN A 966 2.41 -22.86 -3.53
C ASN A 966 1.25 -23.75 -3.97
N VAL A 967 0.32 -23.21 -4.77
CA VAL A 967 -0.65 -24.01 -5.51
C VAL A 967 -0.19 -24.11 -6.96
N ASP A 968 0.24 -25.28 -7.41
CA ASP A 968 0.68 -25.51 -8.78
C ASP A 968 -0.50 -25.94 -9.68
N PHE A 969 -0.66 -25.26 -10.81
CA PHE A 969 -1.66 -25.53 -11.84
C PHE A 969 -0.95 -25.92 -13.14
N TYR A 970 -1.13 -27.16 -13.58
CA TYR A 970 -0.45 -27.73 -14.74
C TYR A 970 -1.33 -27.71 -15.98
N VAL A 971 -0.85 -27.08 -17.06
CA VAL A 971 -1.53 -27.08 -18.35
C VAL A 971 -1.06 -28.27 -19.18
N ILE A 972 -1.94 -29.26 -19.36
CA ILE A 972 -1.69 -30.42 -20.23
C ILE A 972 -2.14 -30.08 -21.66
N LYS A 973 -3.34 -29.52 -21.78
CA LYS A 973 -3.89 -28.96 -23.02
C LYS A 973 -4.73 -27.74 -22.67
N ASP A 974 -4.42 -26.58 -23.23
CA ASP A 974 -5.28 -25.41 -23.02
C ASP A 974 -6.57 -25.49 -23.87
N LEU A 975 -7.60 -24.72 -23.50
CA LEU A 975 -8.91 -24.69 -24.17
C LEU A 975 -8.78 -24.33 -25.66
N ASN A 976 -7.92 -23.37 -25.99
CA ASN A 976 -7.69 -22.90 -27.36
C ASN A 976 -6.58 -23.67 -28.09
N GLU A 977 -5.89 -24.59 -27.42
CA GLU A 977 -4.82 -25.38 -28.01
C GLU A 977 -5.41 -26.56 -28.83
N MET A 978 -4.97 -26.75 -30.08
CA MET A 978 -5.37 -27.93 -30.86
C MET A 978 -4.63 -29.18 -30.39
N LEU A 979 -5.26 -30.36 -30.50
CA LEU A 979 -4.61 -31.62 -30.15
C LEU A 979 -3.40 -31.88 -31.07
N SER A 980 -2.20 -31.80 -30.49
CA SER A 980 -0.92 -32.04 -31.17
C SER A 980 -0.17 -33.22 -30.56
N ASP A 981 0.87 -33.69 -31.23
CA ASP A 981 1.73 -34.75 -30.67
C ASP A 981 2.44 -34.31 -29.38
N LYS A 982 2.64 -33.00 -29.18
CA LYS A 982 3.16 -32.47 -27.91
C LYS A 982 2.18 -32.71 -26.76
N VAL A 983 0.89 -32.39 -26.97
CA VAL A 983 -0.17 -32.65 -25.98
C VAL A 983 -0.26 -34.14 -25.64
N LYS A 984 -0.17 -35.02 -26.64
CA LYS A 984 -0.16 -36.47 -26.42
C LYS A 984 1.01 -36.92 -25.53
N ARG A 985 2.19 -36.32 -25.69
CA ARG A 985 3.37 -36.57 -24.86
C ARG A 985 3.23 -36.01 -23.45
N ARG A 986 2.56 -34.87 -23.26
CA ARG A 986 2.33 -34.27 -21.94
C ARG A 986 1.52 -35.19 -21.01
N LEU A 987 0.57 -35.95 -21.56
CA LEU A 987 -0.23 -36.92 -20.80
C LEU A 987 0.61 -37.99 -20.09
N ASP A 988 1.71 -38.44 -20.70
CA ASP A 988 2.60 -39.43 -20.09
C ASP A 988 3.29 -38.88 -18.82
N LYS A 989 3.65 -37.59 -18.81
CA LYS A 989 4.38 -36.95 -17.70
C LYS A 989 3.54 -36.68 -16.46
N VAL A 990 2.21 -36.79 -16.54
CA VAL A 990 1.32 -36.60 -15.37
C VAL A 990 1.78 -37.54 -14.25
N ALA A 991 2.00 -37.04 -13.04
CA ALA A 991 2.48 -37.85 -11.93
C ALA A 991 1.92 -37.32 -10.61
N PRO A 992 1.80 -38.16 -9.57
CA PRO A 992 1.45 -37.71 -8.23
C PRO A 992 2.54 -36.79 -7.67
N LEU A 993 2.13 -35.71 -7.02
CA LEU A 993 2.95 -34.63 -6.49
C LEU A 993 2.65 -34.41 -5.00
N GLN A 994 2.27 -33.20 -4.59
CA GLN A 994 2.19 -32.77 -3.19
C GLN A 994 0.78 -33.00 -2.62
N ALA A 995 0.16 -32.00 -1.99
CA ALA A 995 -1.14 -32.08 -1.33
C ALA A 995 -2.26 -31.50 -2.22
N THR A 996 -3.46 -31.32 -1.65
CA THR A 996 -4.71 -31.08 -2.39
C THR A 996 -5.40 -29.79 -1.92
N ARG A 997 -5.06 -28.65 -2.54
CA ARG A 997 -5.72 -27.35 -2.32
C ARG A 997 -6.62 -26.98 -3.50
N MET A 998 -7.87 -27.44 -3.47
CA MET A 998 -8.76 -27.42 -4.64
C MET A 998 -9.34 -26.03 -4.96
N GLY A 999 -9.70 -25.22 -3.96
CA GLY A 999 -10.43 -23.96 -4.16
C GLY A 999 -9.77 -23.01 -5.16
N PRO A 1000 -8.50 -22.60 -4.97
CA PRO A 1000 -7.78 -21.73 -5.92
C PRO A 1000 -7.67 -22.35 -7.32
N ALA A 1001 -7.42 -23.65 -7.43
CA ALA A 1001 -7.30 -24.35 -8.72
C ALA A 1001 -8.64 -24.38 -9.48
N ILE A 1002 -9.76 -24.60 -8.77
CA ILE A 1002 -11.12 -24.55 -9.33
C ILE A 1002 -11.42 -23.13 -9.82
N ARG A 1003 -11.17 -22.10 -9.00
CA ARG A 1003 -11.39 -20.69 -9.39
C ARG A 1003 -10.58 -20.31 -10.63
N HIS A 1004 -9.35 -20.81 -10.74
CA HIS A 1004 -8.50 -20.57 -11.90
C HIS A 1004 -9.02 -21.26 -13.17
N ALA A 1005 -9.44 -22.53 -13.09
CA ALA A 1005 -10.05 -23.24 -14.22
C ALA A 1005 -11.38 -22.59 -14.67
N ILE A 1006 -12.20 -22.13 -13.72
CA ILE A 1006 -13.43 -21.38 -13.97
C ILE A 1006 -13.13 -20.08 -14.69
N ALA A 1007 -12.11 -19.32 -14.27
CA ALA A 1007 -11.72 -18.07 -14.92
C ALA A 1007 -11.28 -18.29 -16.38
N LYS A 1008 -10.60 -19.41 -16.68
CA LYS A 1008 -10.27 -19.79 -18.06
C LYS A 1008 -11.52 -20.15 -18.89
N LEU A 1009 -12.48 -20.88 -18.32
CA LEU A 1009 -13.76 -21.20 -18.98
C LEU A 1009 -14.67 -19.99 -19.18
N GLU A 1010 -14.66 -19.04 -18.24
CA GLU A 1010 -15.47 -17.82 -18.31
C GLU A 1010 -15.16 -17.02 -19.57
N ARG A 1011 -13.88 -16.96 -19.97
CA ARG A 1011 -13.40 -16.29 -21.19
C ARG A 1011 -13.86 -16.93 -22.51
N GLN A 1012 -14.42 -18.13 -22.49
CA GLN A 1012 -14.90 -18.81 -23.70
C GLN A 1012 -16.30 -18.34 -24.08
N GLU A 1013 -16.59 -18.13 -25.37
CA GLU A 1013 -17.90 -17.67 -25.84
C GLU A 1013 -18.95 -18.79 -25.99
N ALA A 1014 -18.64 -20.01 -25.57
CA ALA A 1014 -19.52 -21.16 -25.74
C ALA A 1014 -20.84 -21.05 -24.95
N ARG A 1015 -21.95 -21.41 -25.60
CA ARG A 1015 -23.31 -21.38 -25.03
C ARG A 1015 -23.47 -22.24 -23.78
N THR A 1016 -22.84 -23.42 -23.74
CA THR A 1016 -22.90 -24.33 -22.58
C THR A 1016 -21.49 -24.63 -22.09
N LYS A 1017 -21.25 -24.43 -20.80
CA LYS A 1017 -19.92 -24.62 -20.18
C LYS A 1017 -19.99 -25.66 -19.07
N PHE A 1018 -19.08 -26.64 -19.10
CA PHE A 1018 -18.97 -27.68 -18.08
C PHE A 1018 -17.59 -27.67 -17.43
N PHE A 1019 -17.54 -27.96 -16.14
CA PHE A 1019 -16.30 -28.14 -15.39
C PHE A 1019 -16.31 -29.52 -14.73
N PHE A 1020 -15.33 -30.36 -15.05
CA PHE A 1020 -15.20 -31.70 -14.46
C PHE A 1020 -14.00 -31.74 -13.52
N LEU A 1021 -14.25 -32.01 -12.24
CA LEU A 1021 -13.22 -32.29 -11.25
C LEU A 1021 -13.07 -33.80 -11.10
N ILE A 1022 -11.88 -34.33 -11.37
CA ILE A 1022 -11.52 -35.73 -11.16
C ILE A 1022 -10.53 -35.76 -10.00
N SER A 1023 -10.96 -36.29 -8.85
CA SER A 1023 -10.12 -36.35 -7.64
C SER A 1023 -10.38 -37.63 -6.85
N ASP A 1024 -9.33 -38.20 -6.30
CA ASP A 1024 -9.36 -39.47 -5.59
C ASP A 1024 -9.69 -39.35 -4.09
N GLY A 1025 -9.94 -38.14 -3.57
CA GLY A 1025 -10.19 -37.96 -2.15
C GLY A 1025 -10.67 -36.58 -1.71
N ARG A 1026 -10.59 -36.34 -0.39
CA ARG A 1026 -11.01 -35.09 0.28
C ARG A 1026 -9.95 -33.98 0.09
N PRO A 1027 -10.35 -32.71 -0.05
CA PRO A 1027 -9.40 -31.58 -0.01
C PRO A 1027 -8.56 -31.60 1.28
N GLN A 1028 -7.23 -31.56 1.15
CA GLN A 1028 -6.30 -31.60 2.29
C GLN A 1028 -4.96 -30.96 1.91
N ASP A 1029 -4.52 -29.95 2.68
CA ASP A 1029 -3.27 -29.22 2.43
C ASP A 1029 -2.66 -28.69 3.75
N ARG A 1030 -1.37 -28.34 3.73
CA ARG A 1030 -0.66 -27.68 4.83
C ARG A 1030 -1.27 -26.30 5.08
N GLY A 1031 -1.52 -25.96 6.35
CA GLY A 1031 -2.17 -24.70 6.73
C GLY A 1031 -3.68 -24.77 6.89
N TYR A 1032 -4.32 -25.89 6.51
CA TYR A 1032 -5.69 -26.19 6.96
C TYR A 1032 -5.73 -26.76 8.38
N SER A 1033 -4.61 -27.17 9.00
CA SER A 1033 -4.60 -28.08 10.17
C SER A 1033 -3.97 -27.52 11.48
N ARG A 1034 -4.37 -26.35 11.98
CA ARG A 1034 -3.85 -25.79 13.25
C ARG A 1034 -4.47 -26.33 14.55
N GLU A 1035 -5.61 -27.02 14.55
CA GLU A 1035 -6.36 -27.39 15.77
C GLU A 1035 -7.19 -28.70 15.68
N GLY A 1036 -6.81 -29.68 14.85
CA GLY A 1036 -7.30 -31.06 14.99
C GLY A 1036 -8.78 -31.33 14.65
N VAL A 1037 -9.55 -30.33 14.21
CA VAL A 1037 -10.96 -30.47 13.75
C VAL A 1037 -11.17 -29.92 12.32
N GLU A 1038 -10.11 -29.63 11.58
CA GLU A 1038 -10.18 -28.72 10.41
C GLU A 1038 -10.36 -29.38 9.04
N LYS A 1039 -10.87 -30.61 8.99
CA LYS A 1039 -11.25 -31.24 7.70
C LYS A 1039 -12.41 -30.51 7.02
N GLU A 1040 -13.22 -29.78 7.80
CA GLU A 1040 -14.39 -29.02 7.31
C GLU A 1040 -13.99 -27.75 6.55
N TYR A 1041 -12.86 -27.11 6.90
CA TYR A 1041 -12.45 -25.84 6.28
C TYR A 1041 -12.29 -25.97 4.76
N ALA A 1042 -11.50 -26.95 4.34
CA ALA A 1042 -11.18 -27.15 2.93
C ALA A 1042 -12.41 -27.60 2.11
N ILE A 1043 -13.36 -28.31 2.74
CA ILE A 1043 -14.65 -28.68 2.15
C ILE A 1043 -15.48 -27.42 1.88
N HIS A 1044 -15.55 -26.49 2.84
CA HIS A 1044 -16.32 -25.26 2.69
C HIS A 1044 -15.75 -24.31 1.64
N ASP A 1045 -14.42 -24.11 1.58
CA ASP A 1045 -13.82 -23.29 0.52
C ASP A 1045 -14.07 -23.89 -0.87
N THR A 1046 -13.89 -25.21 -1.01
CA THR A 1046 -14.15 -25.92 -2.28
C THR A 1046 -15.62 -25.81 -2.70
N LYS A 1047 -16.55 -25.96 -1.75
CA LYS A 1047 -17.98 -25.78 -1.97
C LYS A 1047 -18.31 -24.38 -2.49
N VAL A 1048 -17.71 -23.35 -1.91
CA VAL A 1048 -17.92 -21.96 -2.33
C VAL A 1048 -17.35 -21.74 -3.74
N ALA A 1049 -16.15 -22.25 -4.05
CA ALA A 1049 -15.59 -22.20 -5.39
C ALA A 1049 -16.47 -22.89 -6.46
N LEU A 1050 -17.07 -24.05 -6.14
CA LEU A 1050 -18.01 -24.73 -7.04
C LEU A 1050 -19.33 -23.95 -7.21
N THR A 1051 -19.80 -23.31 -6.13
CA THR A 1051 -20.99 -22.45 -6.17
C THR A 1051 -20.76 -21.20 -7.02
N GLU A 1052 -19.57 -20.61 -6.96
CA GLU A 1052 -19.14 -19.51 -7.83
C GLU A 1052 -19.19 -19.92 -9.30
N ALA A 1053 -18.73 -21.13 -9.65
CA ALA A 1053 -18.82 -21.68 -11.00
C ALA A 1053 -20.26 -21.63 -11.54
N ARG A 1054 -21.21 -22.09 -10.71
CA ARG A 1054 -22.63 -22.14 -11.06
C ARG A 1054 -23.23 -20.75 -11.25
N ARG A 1055 -22.86 -19.78 -10.40
CA ARG A 1055 -23.28 -18.38 -10.54
C ARG A 1055 -22.81 -17.78 -11.87
N LYS A 1056 -21.66 -18.23 -12.38
CA LYS A 1056 -21.11 -17.85 -13.69
C LYS A 1056 -21.67 -18.66 -14.88
N GLY A 1057 -22.72 -19.46 -14.66
CA GLY A 1057 -23.34 -20.28 -15.71
C GLY A 1057 -22.52 -21.48 -16.16
N ILE A 1058 -21.49 -21.88 -15.39
CA ILE A 1058 -20.69 -23.08 -15.62
C ILE A 1058 -21.27 -24.21 -14.78
N THR A 1059 -21.46 -25.39 -15.37
CA THR A 1059 -22.02 -26.56 -14.65
C THR A 1059 -20.86 -27.43 -14.12
N PRO A 1060 -20.57 -27.41 -12.81
CA PRO A 1060 -19.55 -28.27 -12.22
C PRO A 1060 -20.07 -29.70 -12.03
N PHE A 1061 -19.19 -30.68 -12.23
CA PHE A 1061 -19.41 -32.09 -11.97
C PHE A 1061 -18.18 -32.71 -11.30
N CYS A 1062 -18.36 -33.42 -10.19
CA CYS A 1062 -17.26 -34.03 -9.44
C CYS A 1062 -17.29 -35.57 -9.58
N LEU A 1063 -16.17 -36.17 -9.97
CA LEU A 1063 -16.01 -37.61 -10.05
C LEU A 1063 -14.93 -38.04 -9.05
N THR A 1064 -15.27 -38.95 -8.15
CA THR A 1064 -14.31 -39.53 -7.20
C THR A 1064 -14.28 -41.05 -7.22
N VAL A 1065 -13.15 -41.59 -6.75
CA VAL A 1065 -12.89 -43.02 -6.61
C VAL A 1065 -12.89 -43.45 -5.13
N ASP A 1066 -12.96 -42.49 -4.19
CA ASP A 1066 -13.01 -42.79 -2.76
C ASP A 1066 -14.34 -43.47 -2.37
N LYS A 1067 -14.26 -44.66 -1.77
CA LYS A 1067 -15.43 -45.40 -1.27
C LYS A 1067 -16.13 -44.68 -0.12
N GLU A 1068 -15.40 -43.89 0.66
CA GLU A 1068 -15.93 -42.98 1.71
C GLU A 1068 -16.31 -41.59 1.15
N GLY A 1069 -16.27 -41.45 -0.18
CA GLY A 1069 -16.60 -40.27 -1.00
C GLY A 1069 -17.95 -39.61 -0.67
N HIS A 1070 -18.95 -40.42 -0.35
CA HIS A 1070 -20.34 -39.98 -0.29
C HIS A 1070 -20.61 -38.92 0.79
N ASP A 1071 -19.95 -39.01 1.95
CA ASP A 1071 -20.27 -38.16 3.09
C ASP A 1071 -19.81 -36.72 2.88
N TYR A 1072 -18.58 -36.51 2.40
CA TYR A 1072 -18.03 -35.18 2.18
C TYR A 1072 -18.43 -34.59 0.83
N LEU A 1073 -18.59 -35.40 -0.23
CA LEU A 1073 -19.05 -34.88 -1.52
C LEU A 1073 -20.48 -34.36 -1.44
N ARG A 1074 -21.32 -34.94 -0.59
CA ARG A 1074 -22.66 -34.42 -0.36
C ARG A 1074 -22.63 -33.00 0.22
N GLU A 1075 -21.71 -32.74 1.14
CA GLU A 1075 -21.53 -31.42 1.73
C GLU A 1075 -20.87 -30.42 0.77
N MET A 1076 -19.86 -30.89 0.03
CA MET A 1076 -19.07 -30.11 -0.93
C MET A 1076 -19.87 -29.73 -2.18
N CYS A 1077 -20.64 -30.69 -2.72
CA CYS A 1077 -21.38 -30.54 -3.97
C CYS A 1077 -22.85 -30.13 -3.76
N GLN A 1078 -23.47 -30.44 -2.62
CA GLN A 1078 -24.89 -30.18 -2.33
C GLN A 1078 -25.84 -30.54 -3.49
N ASP A 1079 -26.28 -29.53 -4.25
CA ASP A 1079 -27.22 -29.64 -5.38
C ASP A 1079 -26.50 -29.86 -6.75
N MET A 1080 -25.18 -30.00 -6.75
CA MET A 1080 -24.35 -30.20 -7.94
C MET A 1080 -24.13 -31.69 -8.21
N GLY A 1081 -23.96 -32.05 -9.49
CA GLY A 1081 -23.79 -33.43 -9.89
C GLY A 1081 -22.45 -34.00 -9.40
N TYR A 1082 -22.49 -35.14 -8.73
CA TYR A 1082 -21.29 -35.91 -8.39
C TYR A 1082 -21.52 -37.41 -8.59
N GLU A 1083 -20.44 -38.15 -8.80
CA GLU A 1083 -20.47 -39.61 -8.86
C GLU A 1083 -19.28 -40.21 -8.11
N VAL A 1084 -19.55 -41.30 -7.38
CA VAL A 1084 -18.56 -42.08 -6.64
C VAL A 1084 -18.43 -43.45 -7.32
N LEU A 1085 -17.24 -43.75 -7.82
CA LEU A 1085 -16.96 -45.02 -8.48
C LEU A 1085 -16.60 -46.09 -7.44
N ASN A 1086 -17.38 -47.18 -7.42
CA ASN A 1086 -17.12 -48.32 -6.54
C ASN A 1086 -15.88 -49.13 -6.94
N ASP A 1087 -15.50 -49.06 -8.22
CA ASP A 1087 -14.36 -49.77 -8.81
C ASP A 1087 -13.62 -48.82 -9.76
N ILE A 1088 -12.35 -48.56 -9.45
CA ILE A 1088 -11.49 -47.67 -10.24
C ILE A 1088 -11.27 -48.19 -11.66
N HIS A 1089 -11.29 -49.51 -11.87
CA HIS A 1089 -11.11 -50.10 -13.21
C HIS A 1089 -12.22 -49.72 -14.18
N SER A 1090 -13.36 -49.24 -13.68
CA SER A 1090 -14.47 -48.76 -14.51
C SER A 1090 -14.30 -47.31 -15.01
N LEU A 1091 -13.34 -46.55 -14.47
CA LEU A 1091 -13.11 -45.15 -14.83
C LEU A 1091 -12.92 -44.90 -16.35
N PRO A 1092 -12.12 -45.71 -17.08
CA PRO A 1092 -11.91 -45.49 -18.52
C PRO A 1092 -13.18 -45.64 -19.37
N GLU A 1093 -14.13 -46.46 -18.94
CA GLU A 1093 -15.44 -46.60 -19.60
C GLU A 1093 -16.43 -45.52 -19.12
N ARG A 1094 -16.44 -45.23 -17.82
CA ARG A 1094 -17.44 -44.37 -17.19
C ARG A 1094 -17.26 -42.89 -17.49
N LEU A 1095 -16.02 -42.38 -17.51
CA LEU A 1095 -15.76 -40.96 -17.72
C LEU A 1095 -16.31 -40.45 -19.08
N PRO A 1096 -16.07 -41.12 -20.23
CA PRO A 1096 -16.71 -40.76 -21.49
C PRO A 1096 -18.24 -40.92 -21.46
N GLN A 1097 -18.77 -41.97 -20.83
CA GLN A 1097 -20.23 -42.15 -20.73
C GLN A 1097 -20.90 -41.02 -19.95
N LEU A 1098 -20.28 -40.54 -18.88
CA LEU A 1098 -20.79 -39.44 -18.07
C LEU A 1098 -20.80 -38.13 -18.83
N TYR A 1099 -19.70 -37.82 -19.52
CA TYR A 1099 -19.63 -36.67 -20.41
C TYR A 1099 -20.77 -36.66 -21.42
N ARG A 1100 -21.04 -37.81 -22.04
CA ARG A 1100 -22.15 -37.96 -22.99
C ARG A 1100 -23.51 -37.71 -22.34
N ASN A 1101 -23.77 -38.28 -21.16
CA ASN A 1101 -25.07 -38.15 -20.50
C ASN A 1101 -25.36 -36.71 -20.02
N LEU A 1102 -24.32 -35.94 -19.72
CA LEU A 1102 -24.46 -34.56 -19.21
C LEU A 1102 -24.58 -33.51 -20.32
N THR A 1103 -24.09 -33.83 -21.53
CA THR A 1103 -24.00 -32.88 -22.64
C THR A 1103 -25.00 -33.14 -23.78
N VAL A 1104 -25.88 -34.14 -23.64
CA VAL A 1104 -26.94 -34.55 -24.58
C VAL A 1104 -28.29 -34.39 -23.92
#